data_AF-A0A9P0AGQ1-F1
#
_entry.id   AF-A0A9P0AGQ1-F1
#
_cell.length_a   1.000
_cell.length_b   1.000
_cell.length_c   1.000
_cell.angle_alpha   90.00
_cell.angle_beta   90.00
_cell.angle_gamma   90.00
#
_symmetry.space_group_name_H-M   'P 1'
#
loop_
_entity.id
_entity.type
_entity.pdbx_description
1 polymer ?
#
loop_
_entity_poly.entity_id
_entity_poly.type
_entity_poly.pdbx_seq_one_letter_code
_entity_poly.pdbx_strand_id
1 'polypeptide(L)'
;MINSPKTLKHLCLDVVSKKFAEIFIMQSKPLPVKRKRNSDRKLKASSSSSDFYLPCEIAEHLITSLSRDGKFSEEYLNVFNVEHACLRKVILPNCDGTQSKHFKFLMSHKITELEICGSSLQFDETIQWLGEWSRENLRYLSVPRSVFLPRSISSVSFKSLRNLRYCNVSQTNFNTLNLEALIRDCALLEGLDISETEVKKIGCLVQVKDSLKTLKMYKLPICDKTIVQLSKLQFLDISTEDETMSDLGSTEFNVESPVMLQNILTHPNALKNIISFDVSGRRAISISAMRQFILSHSKLRFLGLFFDDSLCSEPMLRDKNHPDFNPNLKVAGTASQEQILMALDKYRMRAEYIHSCIYNLITFAVMYNMKSVEVRTEFVRVIIEIIKQNPAHAVESISVYCLSFLIKHSTSINFHPNLLLEVVELCLDLLEKYPNDMTVHKYVLIILQQQYLEELEGIDKCRYCKLALESMCTFKNELIIKMAVNIAATLATRMSNEETTKIGTNKKFMKKFLTIVKEKVVAVKVDNTFTTTLTTLWNLTDESPKTCSTFISNKGLELFELALDAFSGDGPVETDIIGILSNIAEVKSLRKNLLKPKIVSRLRSFLKNEEIDISFYAADILVHLASDGEQCWTLEKISRANILKEIHFVITNKWKSPGREIAAYRSFTPYIHLLKCSEPAVQLFGAWAIHHVCFENPCRYVQFLKEKKLSDCLDRLCKQHNLQVDVKKLVLKLVEYRENPSFRSDDNCAG
;
A
#
# COMPACT_ATOMS: atom_id res chain seq x y z
N MET A 1 18.59 -13.12 -1.18
CA MET A 1 17.98 -13.76 -2.38
C MET A 1 16.47 -13.85 -2.19
N ILE A 2 15.74 -13.03 -2.95
CA ILE A 2 14.32 -12.68 -2.88
C ILE A 2 13.41 -13.91 -3.09
N ASN A 3 12.36 -14.07 -2.27
CA ASN A 3 11.30 -15.08 -2.42
C ASN A 3 10.32 -14.69 -3.54
N SER A 4 10.84 -14.33 -4.71
CA SER A 4 10.04 -14.33 -5.94
C SER A 4 9.80 -15.79 -6.33
N PRO A 5 8.62 -16.20 -6.83
CA PRO A 5 8.45 -17.55 -7.34
C PRO A 5 9.42 -17.75 -8.51
N LYS A 6 10.55 -18.41 -8.27
CA LYS A 6 11.66 -18.51 -9.22
C LYS A 6 11.32 -19.30 -10.49
N THR A 7 10.14 -19.94 -10.52
CA THR A 7 9.74 -20.89 -11.57
C THR A 7 8.22 -20.93 -11.73
N LEU A 8 7.75 -21.24 -12.94
CA LEU A 8 6.34 -21.55 -13.22
C LEU A 8 5.77 -22.60 -12.25
N LYS A 9 6.59 -23.59 -11.85
CA LYS A 9 6.25 -24.60 -10.85
C LYS A 9 5.77 -23.98 -9.54
N HIS A 10 6.46 -22.95 -9.01
CA HIS A 10 6.08 -22.30 -7.76
C HIS A 10 4.75 -21.54 -7.90
N LEU A 11 4.57 -20.81 -9.01
CA LEU A 11 3.30 -20.10 -9.27
C LEU A 11 2.11 -21.07 -9.35
N CYS A 12 2.27 -22.20 -10.03
CA CYS A 12 1.22 -23.22 -10.10
C CYS A 12 0.91 -23.80 -8.71
N LEU A 13 1.94 -24.09 -7.91
CA LEU A 13 1.75 -24.65 -6.56
C LEU A 13 1.08 -23.65 -5.61
N ASP A 14 1.36 -22.35 -5.71
CA ASP A 14 0.67 -21.32 -4.93
C ASP A 14 -0.83 -21.24 -5.29
N VAL A 15 -1.17 -21.37 -6.57
CA VAL A 15 -2.57 -21.46 -7.02
C VAL A 15 -3.25 -22.72 -6.46
N VAL A 16 -2.57 -23.87 -6.51
CA VAL A 16 -3.08 -25.13 -5.93
C VAL A 16 -3.27 -24.99 -4.42
N SER A 17 -2.34 -24.37 -3.70
CA SER A 17 -2.46 -24.11 -2.26
C SER A 17 -3.65 -23.21 -1.93
N LYS A 18 -3.89 -22.15 -2.73
CA LYS A 18 -5.06 -21.27 -2.57
C LYS A 18 -6.37 -22.02 -2.75
N LYS A 19 -6.41 -23.01 -3.66
CA LYS A 19 -7.58 -23.85 -3.95
C LYS A 19 -7.54 -25.23 -3.27
N PHE A 20 -6.69 -25.42 -2.26
CA PHE A 20 -6.42 -26.74 -1.69
C PHE A 20 -7.68 -27.48 -1.24
N ALA A 21 -8.61 -26.79 -0.56
CA ALA A 21 -9.86 -27.40 -0.11
C ALA A 21 -10.77 -27.84 -1.26
N GLU A 22 -10.87 -27.05 -2.33
CA GLU A 22 -11.67 -27.40 -3.51
C GLU A 22 -11.13 -28.65 -4.20
N ILE A 23 -9.80 -28.78 -4.26
CA ILE A 23 -9.10 -29.85 -4.96
C ILE A 23 -9.13 -31.14 -4.15
N PHE A 24 -8.72 -31.11 -2.88
CA PHE A 24 -8.44 -32.31 -2.10
C PHE A 24 -9.53 -32.67 -1.07
N ILE A 25 -10.37 -31.72 -0.66
CA ILE A 25 -11.31 -31.91 0.46
C ILE A 25 -12.77 -31.95 -0.03
N MET A 26 -13.14 -31.08 -0.97
CA MET A 26 -14.50 -31.01 -1.50
C MET A 26 -14.80 -32.11 -2.53
N GLN A 27 -13.80 -32.61 -3.25
CA GLN A 27 -13.98 -33.75 -4.18
C GLN A 27 -14.22 -35.09 -3.47
N SER A 28 -13.92 -35.18 -2.17
CA SER A 28 -14.09 -36.39 -1.34
C SER A 28 -15.44 -36.50 -0.61
N LYS A 29 -16.38 -35.55 -0.79
CA LYS A 29 -17.75 -35.68 -0.25
C LYS A 29 -18.68 -36.33 -1.28
N PRO A 30 -19.41 -37.42 -0.95
CA PRO A 30 -20.44 -37.94 -1.85
C PRO A 30 -21.54 -36.88 -2.04
N LEU A 31 -22.05 -36.76 -3.26
CA LEU A 31 -23.24 -35.97 -3.58
C LEU A 31 -24.39 -36.32 -2.60
N PRO A 32 -25.22 -35.34 -2.19
CA PRO A 32 -26.31 -35.62 -1.25
C PRO A 32 -27.34 -36.53 -1.92
N VAL A 33 -27.37 -37.79 -1.49
CA VAL A 33 -28.42 -38.75 -1.85
C VAL A 33 -29.74 -38.23 -1.29
N LYS A 34 -30.75 -38.12 -2.17
CA LYS A 34 -32.13 -37.77 -1.82
C LYS A 34 -32.63 -38.65 -0.67
N ARG A 35 -33.16 -37.97 0.35
CA ARG A 35 -33.86 -38.50 1.53
C ARG A 35 -34.54 -39.86 1.30
N LYS A 36 -34.13 -40.87 2.07
CA LYS A 36 -35.06 -41.87 2.62
C LYS A 36 -34.76 -42.11 4.11
N ARG A 37 -35.85 -42.21 4.87
CA ARG A 37 -35.91 -42.29 6.33
C ARG A 37 -35.47 -43.68 6.85
N ASN A 38 -34.94 -43.61 8.08
CA ASN A 38 -34.94 -44.58 9.17
C ASN A 38 -33.79 -45.60 9.36
N SER A 39 -33.24 -45.44 10.57
CA SER A 39 -32.74 -46.41 11.56
C SER A 39 -31.44 -47.19 11.32
N ASP A 40 -30.55 -46.99 12.29
CA ASP A 40 -29.48 -47.86 12.75
C ASP A 40 -28.47 -48.36 11.72
N ARG A 41 -27.33 -47.66 11.66
CA ARG A 41 -26.02 -48.28 11.38
C ARG A 41 -24.89 -47.41 11.92
N LYS A 42 -24.09 -48.04 12.79
CA LYS A 42 -22.75 -47.61 13.22
C LYS A 42 -22.03 -46.88 12.09
N LEU A 43 -21.50 -45.69 12.38
CA LEU A 43 -20.53 -44.97 11.55
C LEU A 43 -19.27 -45.84 11.40
N LYS A 44 -19.30 -46.79 10.47
CA LYS A 44 -18.09 -47.29 9.82
C LYS A 44 -17.71 -46.23 8.79
N ALA A 45 -16.59 -45.57 9.03
CA ALA A 45 -15.91 -44.76 8.02
C ALA A 45 -15.77 -45.61 6.75
N SER A 46 -16.51 -45.25 5.70
CA SER A 46 -16.39 -45.90 4.40
C SER A 46 -15.12 -45.37 3.75
N SER A 47 -14.08 -46.21 3.78
CA SER A 47 -12.96 -46.16 2.86
C SER A 47 -13.47 -46.28 1.41
N SER A 48 -13.44 -45.17 0.67
CA SER A 48 -13.38 -45.21 -0.79
C SER A 48 -12.35 -44.16 -1.22
N SER A 49 -11.13 -44.64 -1.34
CA SER A 49 -10.00 -44.10 -2.09
C SER A 49 -10.41 -43.23 -3.28
N SER A 50 -9.95 -41.98 -3.28
CA SER A 50 -9.36 -41.48 -4.52
C SER A 50 -7.92 -41.96 -4.50
N ASP A 51 -7.53 -42.74 -5.52
CA ASP A 51 -6.16 -43.21 -5.76
C ASP A 51 -5.26 -42.01 -6.11
N PHE A 52 -5.00 -41.14 -5.14
CA PHE A 52 -4.06 -40.05 -5.32
C PHE A 52 -2.91 -40.20 -4.34
N TYR A 53 -1.72 -40.03 -4.89
CA TYR A 53 -0.48 -39.98 -4.15
C TYR A 53 0.25 -38.71 -4.57
N LEU A 54 0.51 -37.83 -3.60
CA LEU A 54 1.25 -36.60 -3.82
C LEU A 54 2.75 -36.93 -3.90
N PRO A 55 3.42 -36.56 -5.00
CA PRO A 55 4.87 -36.62 -5.05
C PRO A 55 5.50 -35.84 -3.90
N CYS A 56 6.57 -36.39 -3.31
CA CYS A 56 7.27 -35.85 -2.13
C CYS A 56 7.46 -34.33 -2.20
N GLU A 57 8.11 -33.82 -3.26
CA GLU A 57 8.37 -32.39 -3.40
C GLU A 57 7.11 -31.52 -3.45
N ILE A 58 6.02 -32.05 -4.02
CA ILE A 58 4.75 -31.33 -4.12
C ILE A 58 4.08 -31.30 -2.74
N ALA A 59 4.05 -32.45 -2.04
CA ALA A 59 3.50 -32.53 -0.69
C ALA A 59 4.23 -31.60 0.28
N GLU A 60 5.56 -31.59 0.23
CA GLU A 60 6.41 -30.74 1.07
C GLU A 60 6.19 -29.24 0.77
N HIS A 61 6.02 -28.86 -0.49
CA HIS A 61 5.71 -27.48 -0.83
C HIS A 61 4.31 -27.07 -0.36
N LEU A 62 3.31 -27.92 -0.59
CA LEU A 62 1.92 -27.63 -0.22
C LEU A 62 1.75 -27.52 1.29
N ILE A 63 2.36 -28.40 2.08
CA ILE A 63 2.26 -28.31 3.55
C ILE A 63 2.92 -27.03 4.08
N THR A 64 4.05 -26.60 3.47
CA THR A 64 4.69 -25.33 3.83
C THR A 64 3.82 -24.13 3.48
N SER A 65 3.18 -24.12 2.31
CA SER A 65 2.28 -23.03 1.91
C SER A 65 1.01 -22.98 2.77
N LEU A 66 0.42 -24.13 3.11
CA LEU A 66 -0.71 -24.20 4.03
C LEU A 66 -0.35 -23.69 5.44
N SER A 67 0.84 -24.05 5.94
CA SER A 67 1.33 -23.50 7.21
C SER A 67 1.46 -21.99 7.17
N ARG A 68 2.09 -21.45 6.11
CA ARG A 68 2.27 -20.01 5.93
C ARG A 68 0.93 -19.27 5.95
N ASP A 69 -0.09 -19.84 5.31
CA ASP A 69 -1.45 -19.30 5.24
C ASP A 69 -2.27 -19.52 6.53
N GLY A 70 -1.73 -20.20 7.54
CA GLY A 70 -2.45 -20.52 8.79
C GLY A 70 -3.56 -21.57 8.63
N LYS A 71 -3.50 -22.40 7.59
CA LYS A 71 -4.54 -23.39 7.23
C LYS A 71 -4.23 -24.79 7.77
N PHE A 72 -4.05 -24.92 9.07
CA PHE A 72 -3.83 -26.21 9.75
C PHE A 72 -5.10 -26.72 10.44
N SER A 73 -5.87 -27.52 9.71
CA SER A 73 -6.97 -28.31 10.30
C SER A 73 -6.75 -29.80 10.04
N GLU A 74 -7.36 -30.65 10.87
CA GLU A 74 -7.25 -32.11 10.75
C GLU A 74 -7.63 -32.62 9.35
N GLU A 75 -8.68 -32.03 8.75
CA GLU A 75 -9.12 -32.36 7.38
C GLU A 75 -8.03 -32.12 6.33
N TYR A 76 -7.27 -31.02 6.47
CA TYR A 76 -6.20 -30.67 5.52
C TYR A 76 -4.97 -31.57 5.73
N LEU A 77 -4.67 -31.91 6.99
CA LEU A 77 -3.50 -32.72 7.33
C LEU A 77 -3.64 -34.19 6.95
N ASN A 78 -4.85 -34.72 6.90
CA ASN A 78 -5.11 -36.09 6.43
C ASN A 78 -4.61 -36.35 5.00
N VAL A 79 -4.56 -35.31 4.15
CA VAL A 79 -4.02 -35.37 2.79
C VAL A 79 -2.52 -35.70 2.78
N PHE A 80 -1.82 -35.42 3.89
CA PHE A 80 -0.39 -35.66 4.05
C PHE A 80 -0.07 -36.92 4.86
N ASN A 81 -1.05 -37.79 5.13
CA ASN A 81 -0.78 -39.10 5.74
C ASN A 81 0.11 -39.95 4.84
N VAL A 82 0.84 -40.91 5.42
CA VAL A 82 1.81 -41.75 4.69
C VAL A 82 1.19 -42.56 3.55
N GLU A 83 -0.11 -42.81 3.60
CA GLU A 83 -0.90 -43.46 2.53
C GLU A 83 -1.02 -42.59 1.27
N HIS A 84 -0.98 -41.26 1.42
CA HIS A 84 -1.23 -40.28 0.35
C HIS A 84 -0.02 -39.41 0.00
N ALA A 85 1.02 -39.39 0.83
CA ALA A 85 2.24 -38.62 0.59
C ALA A 85 3.43 -39.27 1.28
N CYS A 86 4.65 -38.93 0.84
CA CYS A 86 5.87 -39.17 1.61
C CYS A 86 6.53 -37.83 1.88
N LEU A 87 6.80 -37.55 3.16
CA LEU A 87 7.51 -36.34 3.58
C LEU A 87 8.91 -36.71 4.09
N ARG A 88 9.92 -36.01 3.59
CA ARG A 88 11.31 -36.07 4.09
C ARG A 88 11.73 -34.74 4.71
N LYS A 89 11.23 -33.64 4.14
CA LYS A 89 11.48 -32.26 4.55
C LYS A 89 10.17 -31.60 4.94
N VAL A 90 10.07 -31.17 6.18
CA VAL A 90 8.86 -30.54 6.71
C VAL A 90 9.23 -29.15 7.22
N ILE A 91 8.74 -28.11 6.55
CA ILE A 91 8.92 -26.71 6.95
C ILE A 91 7.56 -26.10 7.27
N LEU A 92 7.36 -25.71 8.52
CA LEU A 92 6.11 -25.16 9.04
C LEU A 92 6.41 -23.79 9.67
N PRO A 93 6.44 -22.69 8.89
CA PRO A 93 6.89 -21.39 9.34
C PRO A 93 5.93 -20.66 10.29
N ASN A 94 4.67 -21.10 10.34
CA ASN A 94 3.64 -20.50 11.19
C ASN A 94 2.76 -21.60 11.79
N CYS A 95 3.07 -22.00 13.01
CA CYS A 95 2.32 -22.97 13.80
C CYS A 95 1.86 -22.36 15.13
N ASP A 96 0.77 -22.89 15.68
CA ASP A 96 0.36 -22.61 17.05
C ASP A 96 0.44 -23.90 17.87
N GLY A 97 1.05 -23.84 19.06
CA GLY A 97 1.12 -24.95 20.00
C GLY A 97 -0.23 -25.56 20.37
N THR A 98 -1.34 -24.80 20.26
CA THR A 98 -2.70 -25.35 20.43
C THR A 98 -3.05 -26.46 19.42
N GLN A 99 -2.35 -26.50 18.28
CA GLN A 99 -2.53 -27.47 17.20
C GLN A 99 -1.62 -28.70 17.35
N SER A 100 -0.86 -28.81 18.45
CA SER A 100 0.14 -29.88 18.69
C SER A 100 -0.36 -31.28 18.39
N LYS A 101 -1.63 -31.57 18.75
CA LYS A 101 -2.30 -32.85 18.51
C LYS A 101 -2.35 -33.26 17.04
N HIS A 102 -2.39 -32.30 16.11
CA HIS A 102 -2.51 -32.57 14.69
C HIS A 102 -1.17 -32.97 14.04
N PHE A 103 -0.02 -32.74 14.69
CA PHE A 103 1.29 -33.05 14.10
C PHE A 103 1.73 -34.51 14.27
N LYS A 104 0.92 -35.35 14.95
CA LYS A 104 1.23 -36.77 15.17
C LYS A 104 1.37 -37.58 13.87
N PHE A 105 0.78 -37.13 12.75
CA PHE A 105 0.93 -37.81 11.46
C PHE A 105 2.40 -37.89 11.01
N LEU A 106 3.25 -36.94 11.44
CA LEU A 106 4.69 -36.92 11.18
C LEU A 106 5.40 -38.19 11.69
N MET A 107 4.83 -38.86 12.69
CA MET A 107 5.39 -40.08 13.29
C MET A 107 5.50 -41.22 12.27
N SER A 108 4.60 -41.22 11.28
CA SER A 108 4.55 -42.23 10.21
C SER A 108 5.49 -41.93 9.03
N HIS A 109 6.08 -40.73 8.98
CA HIS A 109 6.97 -40.30 7.90
C HIS A 109 8.45 -40.51 8.25
N LYS A 110 9.28 -40.64 7.21
CA LYS A 110 10.75 -40.77 7.30
C LYS A 110 11.41 -39.41 7.09
N ILE A 111 11.31 -38.56 8.11
CA ILE A 111 11.73 -37.16 8.09
C ILE A 111 13.24 -37.07 8.36
N THR A 112 13.93 -36.31 7.51
CA THR A 112 15.36 -36.01 7.64
C THR A 112 15.63 -34.53 7.89
N GLU A 113 14.68 -33.65 7.54
CA GLU A 113 14.75 -32.22 7.78
C GLU A 113 13.45 -31.72 8.39
N LEU A 114 13.54 -31.09 9.57
CA LEU A 114 12.40 -30.53 10.28
C LEU A 114 12.67 -29.06 10.63
N GLU A 115 11.80 -28.17 10.16
CA GLU A 115 11.74 -26.78 10.58
C GLU A 115 10.33 -26.47 11.05
N ILE A 116 10.17 -26.14 12.32
CA ILE A 116 8.89 -25.74 12.88
C ILE A 116 9.08 -24.43 13.63
N CYS A 117 8.29 -23.44 13.26
CA CYS A 117 8.31 -22.14 13.89
C CYS A 117 6.89 -21.76 14.31
N GLY A 118 6.72 -21.43 15.58
CA GLY A 118 5.39 -21.18 16.13
C GLY A 118 5.41 -20.73 17.58
N SER A 119 4.31 -20.11 18.01
CA SER A 119 4.14 -19.70 19.41
C SER A 119 3.80 -20.91 20.29
N SER A 120 4.30 -20.91 21.52
CA SER A 120 3.92 -21.88 22.56
C SER A 120 4.26 -23.34 22.25
N LEU A 121 5.21 -23.59 21.34
CA LEU A 121 5.69 -24.92 21.03
C LEU A 121 6.71 -25.39 22.06
N GLN A 122 6.60 -26.66 22.46
CA GLN A 122 7.59 -27.30 23.33
C GLN A 122 8.56 -28.14 22.51
N PHE A 123 9.85 -28.06 22.86
CA PHE A 123 10.89 -28.85 22.20
C PHE A 123 10.61 -30.36 22.34
N ASP A 124 10.33 -30.82 23.56
CA ASP A 124 10.07 -32.23 23.86
C ASP A 124 8.90 -32.79 23.05
N GLU A 125 7.78 -32.06 22.99
CA GLU A 125 6.62 -32.45 22.18
C GLU A 125 6.98 -32.55 20.69
N THR A 126 7.75 -31.59 20.18
CA THR A 126 8.17 -31.55 18.78
C THR A 126 8.96 -32.80 18.39
N ILE A 127 9.89 -33.24 19.25
CA ILE A 127 10.65 -34.47 19.00
C ILE A 127 9.76 -35.71 19.17
N GLN A 128 8.78 -35.68 20.07
CA GLN A 128 7.83 -36.77 20.24
C GLN A 128 6.95 -37.02 19.01
N TRP A 129 6.72 -36.01 18.16
CA TRP A 129 5.98 -36.17 16.90
C TRP A 129 6.75 -36.98 15.85
N LEU A 130 8.06 -37.16 16.02
CA LEU A 130 8.88 -37.96 15.12
C LEU A 130 8.86 -39.43 15.52
N GLY A 131 8.76 -40.32 14.54
CA GLY A 131 8.98 -41.76 14.73
C GLY A 131 10.45 -42.07 15.02
N GLU A 132 10.72 -43.27 15.53
CA GLU A 132 12.07 -43.71 15.93
C GLU A 132 13.10 -43.57 14.80
N TRP A 133 12.73 -44.02 13.59
CA TRP A 133 13.58 -43.88 12.40
C TRP A 133 13.95 -42.41 12.14
N SER A 134 12.96 -41.52 12.22
CA SER A 134 13.14 -40.09 11.93
C SER A 134 14.01 -39.42 12.98
N ARG A 135 13.85 -39.75 14.27
CA ARG A 135 14.73 -39.23 15.33
C ARG A 135 16.18 -39.60 15.05
N GLU A 136 16.43 -40.89 14.78
CA GLU A 136 17.80 -41.36 14.55
C GLU A 136 18.44 -40.81 13.26
N ASN A 137 17.65 -40.50 12.23
CA ASN A 137 18.13 -40.08 10.91
C ASN A 137 17.94 -38.59 10.62
N LEU A 138 17.46 -37.81 11.60
CA LEU A 138 17.27 -36.38 11.45
C LEU A 138 18.64 -35.71 11.24
N ARG A 139 18.75 -34.91 10.18
CA ARG A 139 19.99 -34.19 9.83
C ARG A 139 19.85 -32.69 10.06
N TYR A 140 18.66 -32.15 9.93
CA TYR A 140 18.37 -30.73 10.13
C TYR A 140 17.19 -30.59 11.09
N LEU A 141 17.41 -29.84 12.18
CA LEU A 141 16.38 -29.48 13.14
C LEU A 141 16.41 -27.98 13.37
N SER A 142 15.29 -27.30 13.14
CA SER A 142 15.11 -25.88 13.40
C SER A 142 13.81 -25.67 14.15
N VAL A 143 13.92 -25.24 15.41
CA VAL A 143 12.81 -25.07 16.35
C VAL A 143 12.91 -23.71 17.06
N PRO A 144 13.10 -22.60 16.32
CA PRO A 144 13.25 -21.29 16.93
C PRO A 144 11.97 -20.89 17.69
N ARG A 145 12.12 -20.11 18.77
CA ARG A 145 11.03 -19.68 19.66
C ARG A 145 10.30 -20.78 20.45
N SER A 146 10.81 -22.01 20.44
CA SER A 146 10.28 -23.10 21.27
C SER A 146 10.70 -22.98 22.74
N VAL A 147 9.95 -23.62 23.62
CA VAL A 147 10.25 -23.71 25.05
C VAL A 147 10.89 -25.06 25.37
N PHE A 148 12.05 -25.03 26.02
CA PHE A 148 12.73 -26.21 26.58
C PHE A 148 12.24 -26.46 28.01
N LEU A 149 11.78 -27.67 28.28
CA LEU A 149 11.42 -28.08 29.63
C LEU A 149 12.69 -28.24 30.50
N PRO A 150 12.58 -28.01 31.82
CA PRO A 150 13.65 -28.36 32.75
C PRO A 150 14.04 -29.83 32.62
N ARG A 151 15.35 -30.14 32.76
CA ARG A 151 15.86 -31.51 32.64
C ARG A 151 15.22 -32.52 33.59
N SER A 152 14.69 -32.07 34.73
CA SER A 152 13.97 -32.92 35.68
C SER A 152 12.65 -33.47 35.13
N ILE A 153 12.09 -32.83 34.09
CA ILE A 153 10.78 -33.14 33.51
C ILE A 153 10.89 -33.52 32.03
N SER A 154 11.98 -33.13 31.36
CA SER A 154 12.25 -33.48 29.96
C SER A 154 12.36 -34.99 29.77
N SER A 155 11.62 -35.51 28.79
CA SER A 155 11.60 -36.94 28.43
C SER A 155 12.45 -37.25 27.20
N VAL A 156 12.94 -36.20 26.52
CA VAL A 156 13.64 -36.31 25.24
C VAL A 156 15.14 -36.15 25.43
N SER A 157 15.89 -37.14 24.96
CA SER A 157 17.36 -37.11 24.96
C SER A 157 17.92 -36.81 23.56
N PHE A 158 18.92 -35.93 23.48
CA PHE A 158 19.69 -35.68 22.25
C PHE A 158 20.38 -36.94 21.71
N LYS A 159 20.58 -37.99 22.51
CA LYS A 159 21.08 -39.29 22.05
C LYS A 159 20.25 -39.88 20.91
N SER A 160 18.94 -39.60 20.90
CA SER A 160 18.05 -40.05 19.82
C SER A 160 18.30 -39.33 18.50
N LEU A 161 19.01 -38.19 18.51
CA LEU A 161 19.31 -37.33 17.35
C LEU A 161 20.78 -37.44 16.89
N ARG A 162 21.41 -38.60 17.06
CA ARG A 162 22.86 -38.82 16.83
C ARG A 162 23.39 -38.43 15.45
N ASN A 163 22.54 -38.41 14.41
CA ASN A 163 22.93 -38.04 13.03
C ASN A 163 22.65 -36.57 12.68
N LEU A 164 22.33 -35.74 13.68
CA LEU A 164 22.04 -34.33 13.48
C LEU A 164 23.28 -33.59 12.99
N ARG A 165 23.12 -32.87 11.88
CA ARG A 165 24.16 -32.04 11.25
C ARG A 165 23.91 -30.56 11.44
N TYR A 166 22.66 -30.13 11.56
CA TYR A 166 22.31 -28.74 11.81
C TYR A 166 21.25 -28.65 12.89
N CYS A 167 21.48 -27.76 13.87
CA CYS A 167 20.54 -27.48 14.94
C CYS A 167 20.32 -25.97 15.06
N ASN A 168 19.07 -25.51 14.99
CA ASN A 168 18.68 -24.15 15.30
C ASN A 168 17.69 -24.13 16.47
N VAL A 169 18.12 -23.50 17.55
CA VAL A 169 17.37 -23.31 18.80
C VAL A 169 17.32 -21.82 19.16
N SER A 170 17.40 -20.93 18.18
CA SER A 170 17.43 -19.48 18.40
C SER A 170 16.15 -18.97 19.08
N GLN A 171 16.26 -17.91 19.88
CA GLN A 171 15.13 -17.27 20.59
C GLN A 171 14.43 -18.23 21.56
N THR A 172 15.19 -19.08 22.27
CA THR A 172 14.67 -20.05 23.23
C THR A 172 15.39 -19.93 24.57
N ASN A 173 14.84 -20.55 25.63
CA ASN A 173 15.50 -20.67 26.93
C ASN A 173 16.63 -21.75 26.95
N PHE A 174 17.23 -22.06 25.79
CA PHE A 174 18.34 -23.00 25.67
C PHE A 174 19.59 -22.43 26.35
N ASN A 175 20.19 -23.16 27.29
CA ASN A 175 21.31 -22.66 28.08
C ASN A 175 22.60 -23.48 27.89
N THR A 176 23.68 -23.08 28.58
CA THR A 176 25.00 -23.73 28.51
C THR A 176 24.93 -25.24 28.79
N LEU A 177 24.10 -25.69 29.75
CA LEU A 177 23.98 -27.11 30.04
C LEU A 177 23.36 -27.83 28.84
N ASN A 178 22.28 -27.30 28.26
CA ASN A 178 21.66 -27.88 27.07
C ASN A 178 22.67 -28.01 25.92
N LEU A 179 23.51 -26.99 25.72
CA LEU A 179 24.58 -27.03 24.73
C LEU A 179 25.56 -28.18 24.97
N GLU A 180 26.06 -28.34 26.19
CA GLU A 180 26.96 -29.45 26.54
C GLU A 180 26.33 -30.82 26.26
N ALA A 181 25.04 -30.99 26.53
CA ALA A 181 24.35 -32.24 26.23
C ALA A 181 24.18 -32.48 24.73
N LEU A 182 23.81 -31.44 23.97
CA LEU A 182 23.71 -31.52 22.51
C LEU A 182 25.05 -31.93 21.89
N ILE A 183 26.13 -31.26 22.28
CA ILE A 183 27.46 -31.51 21.70
C ILE A 183 27.99 -32.91 22.07
N ARG A 184 27.77 -33.36 23.31
CA ARG A 184 28.15 -34.71 23.73
C ARG A 184 27.42 -35.78 22.92
N ASP A 185 26.13 -35.58 22.65
CA ASP A 185 25.27 -36.62 22.06
C ASP A 185 25.20 -36.53 20.51
N CYS A 186 25.55 -35.39 19.91
CA CYS A 186 25.49 -35.12 18.46
C CYS A 186 26.87 -34.74 17.88
N ALA A 187 27.78 -35.71 17.78
CA ALA A 187 29.16 -35.48 17.32
C ALA A 187 29.30 -35.10 15.83
N LEU A 188 28.26 -35.32 15.01
CA LEU A 188 28.26 -35.03 13.57
C LEU A 188 27.81 -33.60 13.24
N LEU A 189 27.67 -32.73 14.23
CA LEU A 189 27.17 -31.38 14.05
C LEU A 189 28.10 -30.55 13.16
N GLU A 190 27.53 -30.02 12.07
CA GLU A 190 28.19 -29.14 11.11
C GLU A 190 27.69 -27.69 11.22
N GLY A 191 26.51 -27.46 11.79
CA GLY A 191 25.98 -26.12 11.99
C GLY A 191 25.12 -25.96 13.23
N LEU A 192 25.25 -24.80 13.88
CA LEU A 192 24.54 -24.49 15.11
C LEU A 192 24.09 -23.02 15.11
N ASP A 193 22.82 -22.80 15.43
CA ASP A 193 22.25 -21.48 15.69
C ASP A 193 21.69 -21.43 17.11
N ILE A 194 22.38 -20.67 17.96
CA ILE A 194 22.04 -20.42 19.37
C ILE A 194 21.77 -18.94 19.61
N SER A 195 21.42 -18.20 18.55
CA SER A 195 21.13 -16.76 18.63
C SER A 195 20.01 -16.47 19.62
N GLU A 196 20.14 -15.42 20.43
CA GLU A 196 19.10 -15.02 21.40
C GLU A 196 18.69 -16.14 22.35
N THR A 197 19.67 -16.88 22.88
CA THR A 197 19.46 -17.92 23.91
C THR A 197 20.11 -17.54 25.26
N GLU A 198 20.06 -18.42 26.24
CA GLU A 198 20.66 -18.23 27.57
C GLU A 198 22.07 -18.84 27.68
N VAL A 199 22.70 -19.19 26.55
CA VAL A 199 24.05 -19.74 26.52
C VAL A 199 25.07 -18.67 26.90
N LYS A 200 25.86 -18.95 27.95
CA LYS A 200 26.92 -18.05 28.45
C LYS A 200 28.33 -18.52 28.15
N LYS A 201 28.53 -19.83 27.97
CA LYS A 201 29.84 -20.46 27.71
C LYS A 201 29.71 -21.43 26.56
N ILE A 202 30.74 -21.47 25.71
CA ILE A 202 30.75 -22.31 24.50
C ILE A 202 31.95 -23.28 24.43
N GLY A 203 32.74 -23.39 25.51
CA GLY A 203 33.91 -24.27 25.59
C GLY A 203 33.69 -25.71 25.13
N CYS A 204 32.49 -26.26 25.31
CA CYS A 204 32.16 -27.60 24.83
C CYS A 204 32.24 -27.75 23.30
N LEU A 205 32.10 -26.67 22.52
CA LEU A 205 32.19 -26.69 21.05
C LEU A 205 33.55 -27.18 20.53
N VAL A 206 34.62 -27.14 21.34
CA VAL A 206 35.92 -27.71 20.97
C VAL A 206 35.81 -29.19 20.57
N GLN A 207 34.84 -29.92 21.13
CA GLN A 207 34.59 -31.34 20.82
C GLN A 207 34.13 -31.56 19.37
N VAL A 208 33.55 -30.54 18.71
CA VAL A 208 33.08 -30.59 17.32
C VAL A 208 33.87 -29.63 16.41
N LYS A 209 35.08 -29.21 16.83
CA LYS A 209 35.93 -28.26 16.08
C LYS A 209 36.28 -28.70 14.66
N ASP A 210 36.27 -30.02 14.41
CA ASP A 210 36.66 -30.65 13.15
C ASP A 210 35.46 -30.92 12.22
N SER A 211 34.23 -30.67 12.67
CA SER A 211 33.00 -30.81 11.88
C SER A 211 32.22 -29.49 11.74
N LEU A 212 32.25 -28.63 12.77
CA LEU A 212 31.44 -27.41 12.83
C LEU A 212 31.91 -26.37 11.80
N LYS A 213 31.03 -26.06 10.84
CA LYS A 213 31.21 -25.10 9.74
C LYS A 213 30.41 -23.82 9.97
N THR A 214 29.26 -23.90 10.63
CA THR A 214 28.37 -22.75 10.85
C THR A 214 28.09 -22.56 12.33
N LEU A 215 28.31 -21.34 12.84
CA LEU A 215 27.96 -20.94 14.19
C LEU A 215 27.30 -19.56 14.16
N LYS A 216 26.07 -19.49 14.67
CA LYS A 216 25.34 -18.24 14.85
C LYS A 216 25.02 -18.02 16.32
N MET A 217 25.38 -16.83 16.78
CA MET A 217 25.36 -16.40 18.18
C MET A 217 24.88 -14.94 18.25
N TYR A 218 23.91 -14.57 17.40
CA TYR A 218 23.39 -13.21 17.39
C TYR A 218 22.82 -12.86 18.78
N LYS A 219 23.17 -11.68 19.30
CA LYS A 219 22.83 -11.20 20.65
C LYS A 219 23.30 -12.10 21.82
N LEU A 220 24.34 -12.90 21.63
CA LEU A 220 25.03 -13.56 22.74
C LEU A 220 26.33 -12.81 23.07
N PRO A 221 26.81 -12.84 24.32
CA PRO A 221 28.08 -12.25 24.67
C PRO A 221 29.25 -13.06 24.09
N ILE A 222 30.34 -12.37 23.71
CA ILE A 222 31.57 -13.01 23.21
C ILE A 222 32.50 -13.24 24.40
N CYS A 223 32.36 -14.39 25.07
CA CYS A 223 33.08 -14.66 26.33
C CYS A 223 34.14 -15.76 26.25
N ASP A 224 34.43 -16.33 25.06
CA ASP A 224 35.19 -17.58 25.02
C ASP A 224 36.26 -17.62 23.91
N LYS A 225 37.50 -17.97 24.28
CA LYS A 225 38.63 -18.21 23.35
C LYS A 225 38.36 -19.38 22.39
N THR A 226 37.34 -20.18 22.68
CA THR A 226 36.95 -21.37 21.92
C THR A 226 36.75 -21.11 20.43
N ILE A 227 36.28 -19.92 20.03
CA ILE A 227 36.07 -19.57 18.62
C ILE A 227 37.34 -19.76 17.79
N VAL A 228 38.51 -19.40 18.35
CA VAL A 228 39.81 -19.53 17.68
C VAL A 228 40.19 -21.00 17.40
N GLN A 229 39.65 -21.93 18.19
CA GLN A 229 39.94 -23.37 18.08
C GLN A 229 39.08 -24.09 17.03
N LEU A 230 38.00 -23.46 16.55
CA LEU A 230 37.05 -24.03 15.58
C LEU A 230 37.62 -23.97 14.15
N SER A 231 38.57 -24.85 13.85
CA SER A 231 39.40 -24.79 12.64
C SER A 231 38.63 -24.92 11.32
N LYS A 232 37.46 -25.58 11.33
CA LYS A 232 36.61 -25.79 10.15
C LYS A 232 35.54 -24.74 9.95
N LEU A 233 35.47 -23.73 10.82
CA LEU A 233 34.41 -22.72 10.77
C LEU A 233 34.50 -21.89 9.48
N GLN A 234 33.36 -21.76 8.81
CA GLN A 234 33.18 -21.06 7.53
C GLN A 234 32.17 -19.91 7.64
N PHE A 235 31.16 -20.05 8.51
CA PHE A 235 30.13 -19.05 8.73
C PHE A 235 30.06 -18.75 10.21
N LEU A 236 30.43 -17.53 10.59
CA LEU A 236 30.34 -17.05 11.96
C LEU A 236 29.49 -15.79 11.99
N ASP A 237 28.44 -15.83 12.79
CA ASP A 237 27.63 -14.67 13.13
C ASP A 237 27.71 -14.45 14.65
N ILE A 238 28.41 -13.38 15.04
CA ILE A 238 28.50 -12.90 16.41
C ILE A 238 27.94 -11.49 16.49
N SER A 239 27.09 -11.08 15.57
CA SER A 239 26.48 -9.76 15.56
C SER A 239 25.57 -9.54 16.78
N THR A 240 25.25 -8.29 17.08
CA THR A 240 24.37 -7.89 18.18
C THR A 240 23.59 -6.65 17.80
N GLU A 241 22.64 -6.20 18.62
CA GLU A 241 22.08 -4.85 18.48
C GLU A 241 23.11 -3.80 18.86
N ASP A 242 22.88 -2.56 18.45
CA ASP A 242 23.79 -1.45 18.74
C ASP A 242 23.97 -1.32 20.26
N GLU A 243 25.16 -1.69 20.74
CA GLU A 243 25.51 -1.63 22.16
C GLU A 243 25.40 -0.19 22.72
N THR A 244 25.23 0.86 21.89
CA THR A 244 24.96 2.27 22.29
C THR A 244 23.56 2.57 22.76
N MET A 245 22.57 1.82 22.30
CA MET A 245 21.17 2.07 22.69
C MET A 245 20.76 1.24 23.92
N SER A 246 21.54 0.21 24.27
CA SER A 246 21.31 -0.65 25.45
C SER A 246 21.87 -0.11 26.77
N ASP A 247 22.59 1.01 26.76
CA ASP A 247 23.34 1.54 27.92
C ASP A 247 22.45 2.29 28.97
N LEU A 248 21.13 2.12 28.94
CA LEU A 248 20.22 2.67 29.98
C LEU A 248 19.88 1.70 31.13
N GLY A 249 20.47 0.51 31.22
CA GLY A 249 20.11 -0.42 32.31
C GLY A 249 21.02 -1.59 32.72
N SER A 250 22.15 -1.88 32.08
CA SER A 250 22.97 -3.04 32.50
C SER A 250 24.48 -2.80 32.35
N THR A 251 25.08 -2.20 33.37
CA THR A 251 26.50 -1.82 33.44
C THR A 251 27.48 -2.95 33.80
N GLU A 252 27.05 -4.22 33.90
CA GLU A 252 27.91 -5.30 34.44
C GLU A 252 28.44 -6.33 33.42
N PHE A 253 28.03 -6.30 32.13
CA PHE A 253 28.34 -7.41 31.20
C PHE A 253 29.26 -7.09 29.99
N ASN A 254 29.74 -5.85 29.82
CA ASN A 254 30.27 -5.41 28.50
C ASN A 254 31.80 -5.23 28.36
N VAL A 255 32.61 -5.36 29.43
CA VAL A 255 34.06 -5.05 29.33
C VAL A 255 34.88 -6.15 28.65
N GLU A 256 34.47 -7.43 28.72
CA GLU A 256 35.24 -8.54 28.15
C GLU A 256 35.08 -8.70 26.62
N SER A 257 33.95 -8.27 26.05
CA SER A 257 33.60 -8.50 24.63
C SER A 257 34.58 -7.84 23.62
N PRO A 258 34.99 -6.56 23.79
CA PRO A 258 35.92 -5.91 22.86
C PRO A 258 37.30 -6.55 22.81
N VAL A 259 37.86 -6.88 23.98
CA VAL A 259 39.17 -7.52 24.10
C VAL A 259 39.16 -8.89 23.41
N MET A 260 38.06 -9.63 23.54
CA MET A 260 37.91 -10.93 22.93
C MET A 260 37.84 -10.89 21.41
N LEU A 261 37.09 -9.94 20.86
CA LEU A 261 37.00 -9.78 19.42
C LEU A 261 38.34 -9.34 18.83
N GLN A 262 39.05 -8.43 19.50
CA GLN A 262 40.40 -8.03 19.13
C GLN A 262 41.38 -9.21 19.12
N ASN A 263 41.28 -10.11 20.12
CA ASN A 263 42.07 -11.34 20.17
C ASN A 263 41.75 -12.27 19.00
N ILE A 264 40.47 -12.42 18.61
CA ILE A 264 40.08 -13.24 17.46
C ILE A 264 40.67 -12.65 16.16
N LEU A 265 40.56 -11.33 15.97
CA LEU A 265 41.02 -10.66 14.75
C LEU A 265 42.55 -10.69 14.58
N THR A 266 43.30 -10.61 15.68
CA THR A 266 44.78 -10.57 15.66
C THR A 266 45.44 -11.93 15.78
N HIS A 267 44.70 -12.99 16.13
CA HIS A 267 45.29 -14.31 16.31
C HIS A 267 45.70 -14.94 14.96
N PRO A 268 46.98 -15.35 14.77
CA PRO A 268 47.51 -15.76 13.46
C PRO A 268 46.77 -16.90 12.78
N ASN A 269 46.15 -17.78 13.56
CA ASN A 269 45.46 -18.99 13.10
C ASN A 269 43.93 -18.98 13.29
N ALA A 270 43.35 -17.88 13.79
CA ALA A 270 41.90 -17.83 13.95
C ALA A 270 41.20 -17.85 12.58
N LEU A 271 40.08 -18.58 12.48
CA LEU A 271 39.11 -18.46 11.39
C LEU A 271 39.65 -18.58 9.95
N LYS A 272 40.73 -19.34 9.70
CA LYS A 272 41.37 -19.46 8.38
C LYS A 272 40.47 -19.93 7.22
N ASN A 273 39.38 -20.62 7.53
CA ASN A 273 38.42 -21.11 6.54
C ASN A 273 37.16 -20.24 6.41
N ILE A 274 37.13 -19.07 7.05
CA ILE A 274 35.96 -18.20 7.08
C ILE A 274 35.58 -17.71 5.68
N ILE A 275 34.29 -17.80 5.38
CA ILE A 275 33.64 -17.35 4.16
C ILE A 275 32.70 -16.19 4.48
N SER A 276 32.00 -16.25 5.61
CA SER A 276 31.08 -15.22 6.08
C SER A 276 31.39 -14.89 7.52
N PHE A 277 31.67 -13.63 7.79
CA PHE A 277 31.90 -13.14 9.15
C PHE A 277 31.00 -11.95 9.45
N ASP A 278 30.15 -12.07 10.46
CA ASP A 278 29.26 -10.98 10.87
C ASP A 278 29.59 -10.52 12.28
N VAL A 279 30.05 -9.28 12.40
CA VAL A 279 30.40 -8.62 13.65
C VAL A 279 29.59 -7.35 13.87
N SER A 280 28.49 -7.19 13.12
CA SER A 280 27.65 -5.99 13.19
C SER A 280 27.17 -5.73 14.61
N GLY A 281 27.10 -4.45 15.01
CA GLY A 281 26.74 -4.02 16.36
C GLY A 281 27.84 -4.16 17.41
N ARG A 282 28.98 -4.78 17.10
CA ARG A 282 30.11 -4.91 18.05
C ARG A 282 30.98 -3.67 18.05
N ARG A 283 31.42 -3.27 19.24
CA ARG A 283 32.23 -2.07 19.47
C ARG A 283 33.73 -2.33 19.56
N ALA A 284 34.48 -1.23 19.48
CA ALA A 284 35.91 -1.13 19.80
C ALA A 284 36.79 -2.13 19.02
N ILE A 285 36.39 -2.40 17.78
CA ILE A 285 37.19 -3.15 16.82
C ILE A 285 38.23 -2.21 16.22
N SER A 286 39.50 -2.58 16.30
CA SER A 286 40.56 -1.82 15.65
C SER A 286 40.47 -1.93 14.12
N ILE A 287 40.43 -0.77 13.43
CA ILE A 287 40.49 -0.67 11.96
C ILE A 287 41.71 -1.42 11.43
N SER A 288 42.89 -1.25 12.06
CA SER A 288 44.12 -1.91 11.59
C SER A 288 44.05 -3.43 11.74
N ALA A 289 43.44 -3.94 12.81
CA ALA A 289 43.26 -5.38 13.01
C ALA A 289 42.23 -5.97 12.03
N MET A 290 41.11 -5.28 11.81
CA MET A 290 40.12 -5.71 10.82
C MET A 290 40.72 -5.73 9.41
N ARG A 291 41.49 -4.70 9.03
CA ARG A 291 42.20 -4.65 7.74
C ARG A 291 43.16 -5.84 7.58
N GLN A 292 44.00 -6.10 8.57
CA GLN A 292 44.91 -7.26 8.55
C GLN A 292 44.15 -8.58 8.48
N PHE A 293 43.04 -8.70 9.19
CA PHE A 293 42.16 -9.86 9.12
C PHE A 293 41.63 -10.05 7.70
N ILE A 294 41.03 -9.03 7.08
CA ILE A 294 40.47 -9.14 5.72
C ILE A 294 41.56 -9.56 4.71
N LEU A 295 42.73 -8.92 4.76
CA LEU A 295 43.85 -9.21 3.85
C LEU A 295 44.40 -10.63 4.01
N SER A 296 44.38 -11.16 5.24
CA SER A 296 44.88 -12.51 5.53
C SER A 296 43.85 -13.63 5.29
N HIS A 297 42.58 -13.29 4.98
CA HIS A 297 41.48 -14.24 4.79
C HIS A 297 40.93 -14.23 3.36
N SER A 298 41.69 -14.79 2.43
CA SER A 298 41.35 -14.81 0.98
C SER A 298 40.03 -15.54 0.62
N LYS A 299 39.50 -16.38 1.52
CA LYS A 299 38.22 -17.09 1.36
C LYS A 299 37.01 -16.26 1.77
N LEU A 300 37.21 -15.12 2.46
CA LEU A 300 36.12 -14.25 2.91
C LEU A 300 35.34 -13.71 1.70
N ARG A 301 34.01 -13.82 1.76
CA ARG A 301 33.05 -13.38 0.73
C ARG A 301 31.96 -12.49 1.29
N PHE A 302 31.70 -12.56 2.60
CA PHE A 302 30.76 -11.68 3.27
C PHE A 302 31.35 -11.14 4.57
N LEU A 303 31.17 -9.84 4.80
CA LEU A 303 31.52 -9.17 6.03
C LEU A 303 30.37 -8.27 6.51
N GLY A 304 29.89 -8.49 7.73
CA GLY A 304 28.89 -7.64 8.39
C GLY A 304 29.56 -6.65 9.33
N LEU A 305 29.43 -5.35 9.05
CA LEU A 305 29.99 -4.22 9.80
C LEU A 305 28.90 -3.17 10.11
N PHE A 306 27.64 -3.60 10.15
CA PHE A 306 26.54 -2.68 10.36
C PHE A 306 26.60 -2.10 11.78
N PHE A 307 26.28 -0.82 11.96
CA PHE A 307 26.48 0.00 13.18
C PHE A 307 27.91 0.48 13.48
N ASP A 308 28.92 0.13 12.69
CA ASP A 308 30.26 0.73 12.80
C ASP A 308 30.59 1.55 11.55
N ASP A 309 30.21 2.84 11.58
CA ASP A 309 30.40 3.77 10.47
C ASP A 309 31.88 3.94 10.11
N SER A 310 32.80 3.78 11.07
CA SER A 310 34.24 3.94 10.85
C SER A 310 34.79 2.79 10.02
N LEU A 311 34.48 1.55 10.39
CA LEU A 311 34.97 0.36 9.70
C LEU A 311 34.35 0.20 8.31
N CYS A 312 33.03 0.38 8.21
CA CYS A 312 32.36 0.15 6.93
C CYS A 312 32.69 1.25 5.90
N SER A 313 33.20 2.40 6.34
CA SER A 313 33.67 3.50 5.48
C SER A 313 35.09 3.35 4.95
N GLU A 314 35.84 2.34 5.38
CA GLU A 314 37.23 2.12 4.95
C GLU A 314 37.36 2.08 3.41
N PRO A 315 38.32 2.81 2.80
CA PRO A 315 38.46 2.90 1.36
C PRO A 315 38.56 1.53 0.65
N MET A 316 39.27 0.56 1.25
CA MET A 316 39.41 -0.79 0.69
C MET A 316 38.10 -1.56 0.53
N LEU A 317 37.02 -1.14 1.21
CA LEU A 317 35.70 -1.79 1.16
C LEU A 317 34.73 -1.12 0.17
N ARG A 318 35.11 0.02 -0.42
CA ARG A 318 34.20 0.87 -1.21
C ARG A 318 34.80 1.38 -2.51
N ASP A 319 36.07 1.79 -2.47
CA ASP A 319 36.75 2.33 -3.64
C ASP A 319 37.30 1.21 -4.50
N LYS A 320 36.71 1.04 -5.69
CA LYS A 320 37.11 0.03 -6.67
C LYS A 320 38.54 0.22 -7.19
N ASN A 321 39.13 1.41 -7.02
CA ASN A 321 40.49 1.71 -7.43
C ASN A 321 41.52 1.48 -6.32
N HIS A 322 41.08 1.18 -5.08
CA HIS A 322 41.99 0.92 -3.98
C HIS A 322 42.76 -0.39 -4.22
N PRO A 323 44.09 -0.46 -3.97
CA PRO A 323 44.91 -1.64 -4.28
C PRO A 323 44.46 -2.91 -3.54
N ASP A 324 43.92 -2.74 -2.33
CA ASP A 324 43.40 -3.84 -1.50
C ASP A 324 41.90 -4.14 -1.73
N PHE A 325 41.26 -3.53 -2.73
CA PHE A 325 39.83 -3.75 -3.01
C PHE A 325 39.56 -5.18 -3.48
N ASN A 326 38.59 -5.84 -2.86
CA ASN A 326 38.17 -7.19 -3.23
C ASN A 326 36.75 -7.18 -3.84
N PRO A 327 36.59 -7.36 -5.16
CA PRO A 327 35.27 -7.34 -5.81
C PRO A 327 34.37 -8.53 -5.40
N ASN A 328 34.94 -9.59 -4.83
CA ASN A 328 34.19 -10.76 -4.38
C ASN A 328 33.73 -10.65 -2.91
N LEU A 329 34.12 -9.58 -2.20
CA LEU A 329 33.71 -9.34 -0.81
C LEU A 329 32.46 -8.46 -0.78
N LYS A 330 31.35 -9.03 -0.31
CA LYS A 330 30.13 -8.28 -0.03
C LYS A 330 30.14 -7.77 1.40
N VAL A 331 29.86 -6.49 1.58
CA VAL A 331 29.86 -5.84 2.89
C VAL A 331 28.45 -5.38 3.22
N ALA A 332 27.94 -5.75 4.40
CA ALA A 332 26.74 -5.14 4.97
C ALA A 332 27.19 -4.01 5.93
N GLY A 333 26.68 -2.80 5.71
CA GLY A 333 27.14 -1.59 6.40
C GLY A 333 26.29 -0.38 6.01
N THR A 334 26.72 0.80 6.46
CA THR A 334 26.00 2.07 6.32
C THR A 334 26.71 3.03 5.35
N ALA A 335 27.92 2.73 4.89
CA ALA A 335 28.75 3.71 4.20
C ALA A 335 28.43 3.88 2.70
N SER A 336 27.75 2.93 2.06
CA SER A 336 27.30 3.07 0.66
C SER A 336 25.93 2.44 0.42
N GLN A 337 25.32 2.77 -0.71
CA GLN A 337 24.07 2.16 -1.14
C GLN A 337 24.18 0.63 -1.28
N GLU A 338 25.27 0.11 -1.84
CA GLU A 338 25.48 -1.33 -1.99
C GLU A 338 25.55 -2.01 -0.63
N GLN A 339 26.17 -1.35 0.36
CA GLN A 339 26.24 -1.86 1.72
C GLN A 339 24.87 -1.85 2.42
N ILE A 340 24.07 -0.80 2.25
CA ILE A 340 22.72 -0.72 2.81
C ILE A 340 21.81 -1.78 2.17
N LEU A 341 21.86 -1.94 0.84
CA LEU A 341 21.11 -3.00 0.15
C LEU A 341 21.53 -4.40 0.62
N MET A 342 22.83 -4.61 0.82
CA MET A 342 23.35 -5.86 1.39
C MET A 342 22.84 -6.11 2.81
N ALA A 343 22.81 -5.06 3.64
CA ALA A 343 22.28 -5.13 5.00
C ALA A 343 20.78 -5.44 5.02
N LEU A 344 19.99 -4.80 4.15
CA LEU A 344 18.56 -5.09 4.01
C LEU A 344 18.27 -6.53 3.56
N ASP A 345 19.03 -7.09 2.61
CA ASP A 345 18.87 -8.51 2.20
C ASP A 345 19.30 -9.46 3.33
N LYS A 346 20.38 -9.14 4.05
CA LYS A 346 20.94 -9.99 5.11
C LYS A 346 20.08 -10.00 6.38
N TYR A 347 19.59 -8.84 6.81
CA TYR A 347 18.96 -8.62 8.11
C TYR A 347 17.44 -8.48 8.06
N ARG A 348 16.80 -8.98 6.99
CA ARG A 348 15.36 -8.90 6.73
C ARG A 348 14.41 -9.40 7.84
N MET A 349 14.93 -10.12 8.85
CA MET A 349 14.17 -10.63 10.00
C MET A 349 14.54 -9.94 11.32
N ARG A 350 15.42 -8.92 11.29
CA ARG A 350 15.90 -8.19 12.48
C ARG A 350 15.36 -6.77 12.43
N ALA A 351 14.25 -6.53 13.14
CA ALA A 351 13.51 -5.26 13.07
C ALA A 351 14.38 -4.02 13.33
N GLU A 352 15.30 -4.06 14.30
CA GLU A 352 16.19 -2.93 14.59
C GLU A 352 17.17 -2.63 13.46
N TYR A 353 17.72 -3.66 12.82
CA TYR A 353 18.59 -3.51 11.67
C TYR A 353 17.83 -2.92 10.49
N ILE A 354 16.60 -3.38 10.24
CA ILE A 354 15.73 -2.83 9.18
C ILE A 354 15.48 -1.35 9.45
N HIS A 355 15.11 -0.99 10.68
CA HIS A 355 14.86 0.38 11.08
C HIS A 355 16.07 1.29 10.80
N SER A 356 17.25 0.87 11.25
CA SER A 356 18.51 1.60 11.03
C SER A 356 18.94 1.64 9.56
N CYS A 357 18.71 0.57 8.80
CA CYS A 357 18.97 0.56 7.35
C CYS A 357 18.08 1.58 6.64
N ILE A 358 16.79 1.61 6.96
CA ILE A 358 15.84 2.55 6.36
C ILE A 358 16.20 3.98 6.71
N TYR A 359 16.58 4.24 7.97
CA TYR A 359 17.05 5.56 8.40
C TYR A 359 18.26 6.02 7.57
N ASN A 360 19.28 5.18 7.44
CA ASN A 360 20.47 5.49 6.64
C ASN A 360 20.12 5.69 5.15
N LEU A 361 19.21 4.88 4.60
CA LEU A 361 18.74 5.03 3.23
C LEU A 361 18.06 6.39 3.01
N ILE A 362 17.22 6.84 3.95
CA ILE A 362 16.60 8.17 3.90
C ILE A 362 17.69 9.25 3.90
N THR A 363 18.67 9.15 4.80
CA THR A 363 19.81 10.06 4.85
C THR A 363 20.54 10.10 3.52
N PHE A 364 20.79 8.96 2.88
CA PHE A 364 21.40 8.90 1.55
C PHE A 364 20.53 9.56 0.47
N ALA A 365 19.24 9.23 0.45
CA ALA A 365 18.31 9.77 -0.53
C ALA A 365 18.21 11.31 -0.46
N VAL A 366 18.20 11.86 0.77
CA VAL A 366 18.12 13.30 1.03
C VAL A 366 19.46 13.99 0.79
N MET A 367 20.56 13.51 1.38
CA MET A 367 21.86 14.18 1.32
C MET A 367 22.48 14.16 -0.07
N TYR A 368 22.34 13.04 -0.80
CA TYR A 368 23.00 12.87 -2.11
C TYR A 368 22.08 13.12 -3.29
N ASN A 369 20.84 13.59 -3.05
CA ASN A 369 19.84 13.91 -4.07
C ASN A 369 19.78 12.83 -5.16
N MET A 370 19.42 11.61 -4.77
CA MET A 370 19.53 10.37 -5.56
C MET A 370 18.84 10.50 -6.94
N LYS A 371 19.63 10.81 -7.99
CA LYS A 371 19.08 11.10 -9.32
C LYS A 371 18.75 9.86 -10.15
N SER A 372 19.51 8.77 -10.02
CA SER A 372 19.31 7.55 -10.85
C SER A 372 17.93 6.94 -10.62
N VAL A 373 17.24 6.65 -11.74
CA VAL A 373 15.92 6.01 -11.77
C VAL A 373 16.00 4.56 -11.34
N GLU A 374 17.02 3.85 -11.83
CA GLU A 374 17.24 2.43 -11.63
C GLU A 374 17.46 2.14 -10.15
N VAL A 375 18.31 2.96 -9.54
CA VAL A 375 18.62 2.90 -8.11
C VAL A 375 17.37 3.13 -7.25
N ARG A 376 16.59 4.19 -7.54
CA ARG A 376 15.36 4.46 -6.77
C ARG A 376 14.32 3.37 -6.97
N THR A 377 14.19 2.85 -8.18
CA THR A 377 13.29 1.73 -8.50
C THR A 377 13.64 0.49 -7.67
N GLU A 378 14.92 0.17 -7.53
CA GLU A 378 15.37 -0.96 -6.71
C GLU A 378 15.03 -0.74 -5.23
N PHE A 379 15.28 0.46 -4.70
CA PHE A 379 14.91 0.76 -3.32
C PHE A 379 13.40 0.71 -3.07
N VAL A 380 12.58 1.24 -3.98
CA VAL A 380 11.12 1.14 -3.87
C VAL A 380 10.69 -0.32 -3.78
N ARG A 381 11.21 -1.20 -4.64
CA ARG A 381 10.92 -2.64 -4.59
C ARG A 381 11.33 -3.27 -3.27
N VAL A 382 12.55 -2.96 -2.79
CA VAL A 382 13.05 -3.48 -1.50
C VAL A 382 12.16 -3.03 -0.34
N ILE A 383 11.74 -1.76 -0.31
CA ILE A 383 10.88 -1.22 0.76
C ILE A 383 9.48 -1.84 0.72
N ILE A 384 8.87 -2.03 -0.46
CA ILE A 384 7.59 -2.73 -0.59
C ILE A 384 7.69 -4.14 0.00
N GLU A 385 8.76 -4.87 -0.33
CA GLU A 385 8.98 -6.22 0.20
C GLU A 385 9.18 -6.23 1.72
N ILE A 386 9.90 -5.26 2.27
CA ILE A 386 10.09 -5.13 3.72
C ILE A 386 8.75 -4.94 4.42
N ILE A 387 7.89 -4.05 3.92
CA ILE A 387 6.55 -3.80 4.48
C ILE A 387 5.72 -5.09 4.44
N LYS A 388 5.72 -5.82 3.33
CA LYS A 388 4.97 -7.07 3.18
C LYS A 388 5.46 -8.19 4.09
N GLN A 389 6.77 -8.29 4.30
CA GLN A 389 7.38 -9.38 5.07
C GLN A 389 7.40 -9.10 6.58
N ASN A 390 7.31 -7.83 6.99
CA ASN A 390 7.43 -7.41 8.39
C ASN A 390 6.21 -6.57 8.80
N PRO A 391 5.08 -7.20 9.19
CA PRO A 391 3.83 -6.51 9.48
C PRO A 391 3.82 -5.74 10.81
N ALA A 392 5.00 -5.57 11.43
CA ALA A 392 5.17 -4.83 12.67
C ALA A 392 5.03 -3.32 12.39
N HIS A 393 4.16 -2.66 13.15
CA HIS A 393 3.84 -1.25 12.99
C HIS A 393 5.06 -0.33 12.90
N ALA A 394 6.07 -0.52 13.77
CA ALA A 394 7.28 0.29 13.77
C ALA A 394 8.06 0.19 12.45
N VAL A 395 8.13 -1.00 11.85
CA VAL A 395 8.81 -1.23 10.56
C VAL A 395 8.01 -0.63 9.43
N GLU A 396 6.69 -0.85 9.38
CA GLU A 396 5.84 -0.31 8.33
C GLU A 396 5.82 1.22 8.34
N SER A 397 5.74 1.84 9.51
CA SER A 397 5.72 3.30 9.67
C SER A 397 6.98 3.98 9.12
N ILE A 398 8.18 3.49 9.51
CA ILE A 398 9.43 4.04 8.98
C ILE A 398 9.63 3.72 7.49
N SER A 399 9.16 2.55 7.04
CA SER A 399 9.23 2.15 5.62
C SER A 399 8.38 3.05 4.73
N VAL A 400 7.16 3.39 5.16
CA VAL A 400 6.28 4.33 4.46
C VAL A 400 6.88 5.73 4.43
N TYR A 401 7.48 6.16 5.55
CA TYR A 401 8.20 7.43 5.58
C TYR A 401 9.31 7.47 4.53
N CYS A 402 10.12 6.43 4.44
CA CYS A 402 11.15 6.27 3.41
C CYS A 402 10.57 6.29 2.00
N LEU A 403 9.51 5.50 1.76
CA LEU A 403 8.84 5.42 0.46
C LEU A 403 8.34 6.80 0.01
N SER A 404 7.87 7.63 0.95
CA SER A 404 7.44 8.99 0.63
C SER A 404 8.53 9.87 0.04
N PHE A 405 9.80 9.71 0.44
CA PHE A 405 10.92 10.42 -0.19
C PHE A 405 11.28 9.88 -1.57
N LEU A 406 11.30 8.55 -1.71
CA LEU A 406 11.64 7.88 -2.96
C LEU A 406 10.65 8.25 -4.08
N ILE A 407 9.37 8.42 -3.72
CA ILE A 407 8.27 8.74 -4.62
C ILE A 407 8.12 10.26 -4.86
N LYS A 408 8.23 11.11 -3.83
CA LYS A 408 7.97 12.57 -3.96
C LYS A 408 8.94 13.31 -4.89
N HIS A 409 10.20 12.90 -4.97
CA HIS A 409 11.23 13.60 -5.75
C HIS A 409 11.38 13.10 -7.20
N SER A 410 10.33 12.48 -7.74
CA SER A 410 10.38 11.74 -9.01
C SER A 410 9.80 12.45 -10.22
N THR A 411 9.56 13.77 -10.18
CA THR A 411 8.93 14.49 -11.30
C THR A 411 9.71 14.45 -12.64
N SER A 412 10.96 13.97 -12.65
CA SER A 412 11.74 13.68 -13.86
C SER A 412 11.92 12.18 -14.16
N ILE A 413 11.24 11.30 -13.41
CA ILE A 413 11.57 9.89 -13.28
C ILE A 413 10.34 9.01 -13.52
N ASN A 414 10.33 8.35 -14.67
CA ASN A 414 9.26 7.45 -15.10
C ASN A 414 9.39 6.09 -14.43
N PHE A 415 8.78 5.93 -13.25
CA PHE A 415 8.56 4.61 -12.68
C PHE A 415 7.63 3.80 -13.58
N HIS A 416 7.84 2.48 -13.63
CA HIS A 416 6.95 1.60 -14.39
C HIS A 416 5.53 1.60 -13.77
N PRO A 417 4.44 1.70 -14.57
CA PRO A 417 3.07 1.77 -14.05
C PRO A 417 2.71 0.66 -13.05
N ASN A 418 3.09 -0.60 -13.34
CA ASN A 418 2.85 -1.72 -12.42
C ASN A 418 3.48 -1.55 -11.03
N LEU A 419 4.66 -0.91 -10.93
CA LEU A 419 5.27 -0.64 -9.63
C LEU A 419 4.49 0.43 -8.87
N LEU A 420 4.01 1.45 -9.59
CA LEU A 420 3.18 2.50 -8.99
C LEU A 420 1.83 1.95 -8.52
N LEU A 421 1.21 1.03 -9.28
CA LEU A 421 0.00 0.32 -8.85
C LEU A 421 0.24 -0.44 -7.54
N GLU A 422 1.37 -1.15 -7.44
CA GLU A 422 1.74 -1.86 -6.22
C GLU A 422 1.96 -0.91 -5.03
N VAL A 423 2.56 0.25 -5.26
CA VAL A 423 2.72 1.31 -4.24
C VAL A 423 1.36 1.84 -3.79
N VAL A 424 0.45 2.14 -4.73
CA VAL A 424 -0.88 2.66 -4.41
C VAL A 424 -1.67 1.64 -3.59
N GLU A 425 -1.75 0.38 -4.04
CA GLU A 425 -2.48 -0.66 -3.29
C GLU A 425 -1.92 -0.86 -1.88
N LEU A 426 -0.59 -0.91 -1.75
CA LEU A 426 0.06 -0.99 -0.44
C LEU A 426 -0.30 0.20 0.46
N CYS A 427 -0.30 1.42 -0.10
CA CYS A 427 -0.69 2.62 0.61
C CYS A 427 -2.16 2.59 1.07
N LEU A 428 -3.09 2.13 0.23
CA LEU A 428 -4.50 2.00 0.59
C LEU A 428 -4.70 0.95 1.69
N ASP A 429 -4.03 -0.20 1.60
CA ASP A 429 -4.05 -1.25 2.64
C ASP A 429 -3.56 -0.71 3.99
N LEU A 430 -2.52 0.13 3.99
CA LEU A 430 -1.97 0.73 5.21
C LEU A 430 -2.90 1.77 5.85
N LEU A 431 -3.64 2.56 5.06
CA LEU A 431 -4.66 3.48 5.59
C LEU A 431 -5.81 2.71 6.25
N GLU A 432 -6.19 1.56 5.70
CA GLU A 432 -7.23 0.70 6.28
C GLU A 432 -6.73 -0.04 7.53
N LYS A 433 -5.47 -0.48 7.53
CA LYS A 433 -4.84 -1.15 8.67
C LYS A 433 -4.64 -0.22 9.86
N TYR A 434 -4.31 1.06 9.61
CA TYR A 434 -3.94 2.03 10.65
C TYR A 434 -4.80 3.30 10.67
N PRO A 435 -6.14 3.19 10.79
CA PRO A 435 -7.07 4.31 10.57
C PRO A 435 -6.92 5.50 11.54
N ASN A 436 -6.21 5.30 12.66
CA ASN A 436 -5.98 6.31 13.69
C ASN A 436 -4.51 6.74 13.81
N ASP A 437 -3.62 6.27 12.93
CA ASP A 437 -2.21 6.64 12.95
C ASP A 437 -1.94 7.85 12.05
N MET A 438 -1.83 9.03 12.67
CA MET A 438 -1.59 10.28 11.93
C MET A 438 -0.29 10.24 11.11
N THR A 439 0.74 9.55 11.59
CA THR A 439 2.07 9.50 10.96
C THR A 439 2.00 8.69 9.67
N VAL A 440 1.41 7.49 9.73
CA VAL A 440 1.19 6.65 8.54
C VAL A 440 0.33 7.40 7.52
N HIS A 441 -0.79 7.97 7.96
CA HIS A 441 -1.68 8.72 7.06
C HIS A 441 -0.97 9.92 6.41
N LYS A 442 -0.18 10.68 7.17
CA LYS A 442 0.59 11.82 6.63
C LYS A 442 1.50 11.38 5.49
N TYR A 443 2.29 10.32 5.68
CA TYR A 443 3.27 9.90 4.68
C TYR A 443 2.64 9.16 3.50
N VAL A 444 1.60 8.36 3.74
CA VAL A 444 0.81 7.77 2.66
C VAL A 444 0.19 8.86 1.79
N LEU A 445 -0.43 9.89 2.36
CA LEU A 445 -1.03 10.97 1.57
C LEU A 445 0.01 11.80 0.82
N ILE A 446 1.27 11.87 1.31
CA ILE A 446 2.37 12.47 0.55
C ILE A 446 2.67 11.68 -0.73
N ILE A 447 2.63 10.35 -0.65
CA ILE A 447 2.78 9.47 -1.82
C ILE A 447 1.58 9.62 -2.75
N LEU A 448 0.38 9.54 -2.20
CA LEU A 448 -0.86 9.52 -2.96
C LEU A 448 -1.25 10.88 -3.57
N GLN A 449 -0.65 12.00 -3.20
CA GLN A 449 -0.96 13.28 -3.88
C GLN A 449 -0.13 13.53 -5.15
N GLN A 450 0.76 12.60 -5.55
CA GLN A 450 1.60 12.82 -6.72
C GLN A 450 0.76 12.76 -8.01
N GLN A 451 0.86 13.81 -8.84
CA GLN A 451 0.01 14.02 -10.02
C GLN A 451 0.06 12.86 -11.02
N TYR A 452 1.24 12.28 -11.25
CA TYR A 452 1.38 11.17 -12.20
C TYR A 452 0.65 9.88 -11.78
N LEU A 453 0.26 9.74 -10.50
CA LEU A 453 -0.53 8.59 -10.04
C LEU A 453 -1.99 8.67 -10.52
N GLU A 454 -2.46 9.86 -10.87
CA GLU A 454 -3.84 10.11 -11.27
C GLU A 454 -4.16 9.47 -12.63
N GLU A 455 -3.14 9.31 -13.48
CA GLU A 455 -3.20 8.73 -14.84
C GLU A 455 -3.17 7.20 -14.87
N LEU A 456 -2.93 6.56 -13.72
CA LEU A 456 -2.85 5.11 -13.65
C LEU A 456 -4.23 4.47 -13.83
N GLU A 457 -4.32 3.57 -14.81
CA GLU A 457 -5.45 2.68 -14.98
C GLU A 457 -5.37 1.49 -14.01
N GLY A 458 -6.52 0.96 -13.59
CA GLY A 458 -6.60 -0.22 -12.73
C GLY A 458 -6.63 0.04 -11.22
N ILE A 459 -6.60 1.30 -10.78
CA ILE A 459 -6.77 1.69 -9.37
C ILE A 459 -8.26 1.81 -9.03
N ASP A 460 -8.68 1.32 -7.86
CA ASP A 460 -9.99 1.65 -7.28
C ASP A 460 -10.01 3.11 -6.79
N LYS A 461 -10.35 4.02 -7.71
CA LYS A 461 -10.42 5.48 -7.47
C LYS A 461 -11.43 5.82 -6.38
N CYS A 462 -12.51 5.05 -6.24
CA CYS A 462 -13.50 5.27 -5.19
C CYS A 462 -12.95 4.94 -3.80
N ARG A 463 -12.29 3.78 -3.63
CA ARG A 463 -11.60 3.39 -2.39
C ARG A 463 -10.52 4.40 -2.03
N TYR A 464 -9.72 4.80 -3.00
CA TYR A 464 -8.68 5.80 -2.88
C TYR A 464 -9.23 7.14 -2.37
N CYS A 465 -10.20 7.73 -3.09
CA CYS A 465 -10.81 8.99 -2.68
C CYS A 465 -11.44 8.89 -1.29
N LYS A 466 -12.11 7.78 -0.98
CA LYS A 466 -12.74 7.55 0.32
C LYS A 466 -11.72 7.56 1.46
N LEU A 467 -10.62 6.82 1.35
CA LEU A 467 -9.60 6.72 2.42
C LEU A 467 -8.86 8.04 2.64
N ALA A 468 -8.62 8.82 1.57
CA ALA A 468 -8.10 10.17 1.69
C ALA A 468 -9.06 11.07 2.48
N LEU A 469 -10.37 11.03 2.17
CA LEU A 469 -11.38 11.82 2.87
C LEU A 469 -11.62 11.35 4.32
N GLU A 470 -11.48 10.06 4.61
CA GLU A 470 -11.50 9.56 5.99
C GLU A 470 -10.35 10.17 6.80
N SER A 471 -9.17 10.29 6.21
CA SER A 471 -7.99 10.91 6.83
C SER A 471 -8.25 12.37 7.25
N MET A 472 -8.83 13.19 6.36
CA MET A 472 -9.15 14.59 6.73
C MET A 472 -10.22 14.70 7.82
N CYS A 473 -11.11 13.71 7.93
CA CYS A 473 -12.12 13.72 8.97
C CYS A 473 -11.60 13.24 10.32
N THR A 474 -10.61 12.34 10.32
CA THR A 474 -10.00 11.82 11.55
C THR A 474 -9.03 12.83 12.16
N PHE A 475 -8.20 13.50 11.34
CA PHE A 475 -7.13 14.36 11.83
C PHE A 475 -7.42 15.85 11.61
N LYS A 476 -7.08 16.68 12.60
CA LYS A 476 -7.15 18.16 12.49
C LYS A 476 -5.92 18.79 11.84
N ASN A 477 -4.96 17.98 11.38
CA ASN A 477 -3.72 18.45 10.79
C ASN A 477 -3.98 19.12 9.43
N GLU A 478 -3.55 20.38 9.27
CA GLU A 478 -3.81 21.17 8.05
C GLU A 478 -3.20 20.56 6.79
N LEU A 479 -2.01 19.95 6.90
CA LEU A 479 -1.35 19.31 5.77
C LEU A 479 -2.15 18.08 5.29
N ILE A 480 -2.61 17.24 6.21
CA ILE A 480 -3.48 16.09 5.89
C ILE A 480 -4.76 16.57 5.20
N ILE A 481 -5.41 17.60 5.74
CA ILE A 481 -6.63 18.16 5.15
C ILE A 481 -6.36 18.65 3.72
N LYS A 482 -5.29 19.42 3.52
CA LYS A 482 -4.89 19.92 2.20
C LYS A 482 -4.68 18.78 1.20
N MET A 483 -3.88 17.76 1.56
CA MET A 483 -3.58 16.63 0.67
C MET A 483 -4.84 15.83 0.33
N ALA A 484 -5.69 15.55 1.31
CA ALA A 484 -6.92 14.80 1.11
C ALA A 484 -7.91 15.52 0.18
N VAL A 485 -8.06 16.85 0.35
CA VAL A 485 -8.91 17.67 -0.51
C VAL A 485 -8.35 17.73 -1.94
N ASN A 486 -7.02 17.88 -2.10
CA ASN A 486 -6.38 17.82 -3.42
C ASN A 486 -6.61 16.48 -4.13
N ILE A 487 -6.39 15.36 -3.44
CA ILE A 487 -6.64 14.02 -3.98
C ILE A 487 -8.11 13.87 -4.41
N ALA A 488 -9.04 14.32 -3.57
CA ALA A 488 -10.46 14.24 -3.88
C ALA A 488 -10.86 15.12 -5.08
N ALA A 489 -10.32 16.34 -5.18
CA ALA A 489 -10.56 17.24 -6.31
C ALA A 489 -10.14 16.59 -7.63
N THR A 490 -8.94 16.00 -7.67
CA THR A 490 -8.48 15.33 -8.88
C THR A 490 -9.32 14.09 -9.19
N LEU A 491 -9.47 13.18 -8.23
CA LEU A 491 -10.15 11.90 -8.47
C LEU A 491 -11.63 12.10 -8.85
N ALA A 492 -12.30 13.11 -8.32
CA ALA A 492 -13.71 13.39 -8.64
C ALA A 492 -13.97 13.66 -10.13
N THR A 493 -12.97 14.18 -10.87
CA THR A 493 -13.07 14.37 -12.33
C THR A 493 -12.89 13.08 -13.12
N ARG A 494 -12.32 12.03 -12.51
CA ARG A 494 -11.96 10.75 -13.14
C ARG A 494 -12.79 9.56 -12.65
N MET A 495 -13.74 9.80 -11.76
CA MET A 495 -14.69 8.84 -11.20
C MET A 495 -16.02 8.90 -11.96
N SER A 496 -16.69 7.75 -12.03
CA SER A 496 -18.05 7.66 -12.56
C SER A 496 -19.06 8.42 -11.68
N ASN A 497 -20.23 8.74 -12.25
CA ASN A 497 -21.30 9.44 -11.52
C ASN A 497 -21.80 8.64 -10.30
N GLU A 498 -21.74 7.30 -10.33
CA GLU A 498 -22.12 6.46 -9.19
C GLU A 498 -21.13 6.60 -8.03
N GLU A 499 -19.83 6.59 -8.34
CA GLU A 499 -18.74 6.75 -7.36
C GLU A 499 -18.72 8.15 -6.75
N THR A 500 -18.82 9.20 -7.56
CA THR A 500 -18.89 10.60 -7.07
C THR A 500 -20.12 10.79 -6.18
N THR A 501 -21.27 10.19 -6.55
CA THR A 501 -22.48 10.21 -5.71
C THR A 501 -22.27 9.49 -4.38
N LYS A 502 -21.60 8.34 -4.37
CA LYS A 502 -21.29 7.60 -3.14
C LYS A 502 -20.41 8.43 -2.18
N ILE A 503 -19.42 9.15 -2.71
CA ILE A 503 -18.58 10.07 -1.92
C ILE A 503 -19.37 11.28 -1.45
N GLY A 504 -20.08 11.97 -2.36
CA GLY A 504 -20.80 13.22 -2.09
C GLY A 504 -22.00 13.06 -1.15
N THR A 505 -22.63 11.89 -1.12
CA THR A 505 -23.75 11.58 -0.20
C THR A 505 -23.28 11.19 1.20
N ASN A 506 -21.97 10.98 1.42
CA ASN A 506 -21.44 10.71 2.75
C ASN A 506 -21.53 11.97 3.63
N LYS A 507 -22.45 11.93 4.60
CA LYS A 507 -22.70 13.05 5.52
C LYS A 507 -21.46 13.49 6.31
N LYS A 508 -20.55 12.57 6.64
CA LYS A 508 -19.32 12.89 7.38
C LYS A 508 -18.40 13.78 6.54
N PHE A 509 -18.20 13.40 5.27
CA PHE A 509 -17.36 14.15 4.33
C PHE A 509 -17.98 15.49 3.98
N MET A 510 -19.28 15.51 3.65
CA MET A 510 -20.01 16.74 3.32
C MET A 510 -19.94 17.77 4.47
N LYS A 511 -20.19 17.34 5.71
CA LYS A 511 -20.05 18.22 6.89
C LYS A 511 -18.64 18.76 7.04
N LYS A 512 -17.61 17.95 6.80
CA LYS A 512 -16.22 18.37 6.93
C LYS A 512 -15.84 19.39 5.85
N PHE A 513 -16.23 19.18 4.59
CA PHE A 513 -16.05 20.19 3.52
C PHE A 513 -16.72 21.52 3.87
N LEU A 514 -17.99 21.49 4.29
CA LEU A 514 -18.71 22.71 4.70
C LEU A 514 -18.09 23.37 5.93
N THR A 515 -17.49 22.59 6.84
CA THR A 515 -16.74 23.15 7.98
C THR A 515 -15.50 23.92 7.53
N ILE A 516 -14.74 23.35 6.58
CA ILE A 516 -13.57 24.01 5.98
C ILE A 516 -14.01 25.32 5.31
N VAL A 517 -15.05 25.28 4.47
CA VAL A 517 -15.61 26.49 3.82
C VAL A 517 -16.04 27.51 4.88
N LYS A 518 -16.75 27.09 5.93
CA LYS A 518 -17.23 27.98 6.99
C LYS A 518 -16.10 28.68 7.73
N GLU A 519 -15.03 27.96 8.08
CA GLU A 519 -13.86 28.54 8.74
C GLU A 519 -13.23 29.65 7.88
N LYS A 520 -13.17 29.45 6.56
CA LYS A 520 -12.59 30.40 5.60
C LYS A 520 -13.49 31.59 5.32
N VAL A 521 -14.80 31.39 5.25
CA VAL A 521 -15.81 32.45 5.13
C VAL A 521 -15.79 33.36 6.37
N VAL A 522 -15.76 32.79 7.58
CA VAL A 522 -15.70 33.57 8.83
C VAL A 522 -14.39 34.36 8.93
N ALA A 523 -13.28 33.78 8.47
CA ALA A 523 -11.98 34.45 8.46
C ALA A 523 -11.77 35.39 7.27
N VAL A 524 -12.69 35.41 6.29
CA VAL A 524 -12.54 36.10 4.99
C VAL A 524 -11.16 35.82 4.37
N LYS A 525 -10.79 34.53 4.31
CA LYS A 525 -9.46 34.09 3.86
C LYS A 525 -9.58 33.13 2.67
N VAL A 526 -8.97 33.52 1.56
CA VAL A 526 -8.78 32.66 0.38
C VAL A 526 -7.41 31.99 0.47
N ASP A 527 -7.40 30.65 0.47
CA ASP A 527 -6.19 29.85 0.34
C ASP A 527 -6.44 28.62 -0.54
N ASN A 528 -5.37 27.90 -0.90
CA ASN A 528 -5.48 26.74 -1.79
C ASN A 528 -6.42 25.66 -1.25
N THR A 529 -6.48 25.47 0.08
CA THR A 529 -7.37 24.46 0.67
C THR A 529 -8.83 24.87 0.50
N PHE A 530 -9.13 26.16 0.63
CA PHE A 530 -10.45 26.72 0.38
C PHE A 530 -10.89 26.52 -1.08
N THR A 531 -10.11 27.01 -2.04
CA THR A 531 -10.44 26.92 -3.47
C THR A 531 -10.59 25.46 -3.90
N THR A 532 -9.65 24.59 -3.51
CA THR A 532 -9.73 23.16 -3.85
C THR A 532 -10.93 22.47 -3.19
N THR A 533 -11.35 22.92 -2.00
CA THR A 533 -12.59 22.42 -1.38
C THR A 533 -13.82 22.79 -2.21
N LEU A 534 -13.88 24.02 -2.73
CA LEU A 534 -14.97 24.44 -3.61
C LEU A 534 -14.96 23.63 -4.91
N THR A 535 -13.80 23.50 -5.58
CA THR A 535 -13.66 22.65 -6.78
C THR A 535 -14.11 21.20 -6.52
N THR A 536 -13.77 20.64 -5.35
CA THR A 536 -14.21 19.29 -4.96
C THR A 536 -15.72 19.22 -4.82
N LEU A 537 -16.34 20.19 -4.12
CA LEU A 537 -17.80 20.26 -3.97
C LEU A 537 -18.51 20.43 -5.32
N TRP A 538 -17.94 21.23 -6.22
CA TRP A 538 -18.44 21.40 -7.58
C TRP A 538 -18.46 20.06 -8.31
N ASN A 539 -17.33 19.36 -8.37
CA ASN A 539 -17.24 18.06 -9.03
C ASN A 539 -18.12 16.97 -8.40
N LEU A 540 -18.34 17.00 -7.08
CA LEU A 540 -19.19 16.02 -6.39
C LEU A 540 -20.71 16.29 -6.58
N THR A 541 -21.09 17.54 -6.83
CA THR A 541 -22.49 17.92 -7.07
C THR A 541 -22.90 17.78 -8.53
N ASP A 542 -21.94 17.77 -9.45
CA ASP A 542 -22.15 17.60 -10.88
C ASP A 542 -22.91 16.31 -11.22
N GLU A 543 -23.98 16.45 -12.00
CA GLU A 543 -24.94 15.38 -12.36
C GLU A 543 -25.37 14.47 -11.20
N SER A 544 -25.37 14.96 -9.95
CA SER A 544 -25.67 14.16 -8.74
C SER A 544 -26.77 14.77 -7.86
N PRO A 545 -28.05 14.49 -8.17
CA PRO A 545 -29.19 15.01 -7.39
C PRO A 545 -29.14 14.65 -5.89
N LYS A 546 -28.61 13.47 -5.56
CA LYS A 546 -28.49 13.00 -4.17
C LYS A 546 -27.40 13.78 -3.41
N THR A 547 -26.28 14.10 -4.06
CA THR A 547 -25.23 14.93 -3.45
C THR A 547 -25.73 16.36 -3.24
N CYS A 548 -26.39 16.97 -4.23
CA CYS A 548 -27.02 18.28 -4.09
C CYS A 548 -28.02 18.31 -2.91
N SER A 549 -28.86 17.28 -2.79
CA SER A 549 -29.80 17.15 -1.67
C SER A 549 -29.07 17.03 -0.31
N THR A 550 -27.94 16.32 -0.28
CA THR A 550 -27.11 16.15 0.93
C THR A 550 -26.44 17.46 1.31
N PHE A 551 -25.93 18.23 0.35
CA PHE A 551 -25.36 19.56 0.56
C PHE A 551 -26.38 20.50 1.21
N ILE A 552 -27.60 20.59 0.67
CA ILE A 552 -28.70 21.40 1.22
C ILE A 552 -29.05 20.93 2.64
N SER A 553 -29.19 19.61 2.84
CA SER A 553 -29.55 19.04 4.15
C SER A 553 -28.50 19.32 5.24
N ASN A 554 -27.27 19.71 4.87
CA ASN A 554 -26.21 20.10 5.79
C ASN A 554 -26.01 21.62 5.88
N LYS A 555 -27.02 22.41 5.51
CA LYS A 555 -27.02 23.89 5.54
C LYS A 555 -25.99 24.54 4.60
N GLY A 556 -25.69 23.88 3.48
CA GLY A 556 -24.74 24.37 2.49
C GLY A 556 -25.19 25.67 1.81
N LEU A 557 -26.49 25.81 1.53
CA LEU A 557 -27.02 27.02 0.88
C LEU A 557 -26.90 28.25 1.77
N GLU A 558 -27.23 28.13 3.05
CA GLU A 558 -27.11 29.22 4.01
C GLU A 558 -25.65 29.66 4.18
N LEU A 559 -24.72 28.70 4.18
CA LEU A 559 -23.29 29.02 4.21
C LEU A 559 -22.85 29.74 2.93
N PHE A 560 -23.33 29.29 1.76
CA PHE A 560 -22.95 29.88 0.48
C PHE A 560 -23.56 31.28 0.29
N GLU A 561 -24.74 31.55 0.85
CA GLU A 561 -25.28 32.91 0.95
C GLU A 561 -24.38 33.85 1.75
N LEU A 562 -23.74 33.36 2.83
CA LEU A 562 -22.77 34.14 3.60
C LEU A 562 -21.44 34.28 2.83
N ALA A 563 -21.03 33.25 2.11
CA ALA A 563 -19.80 33.25 1.32
C ALA A 563 -19.85 34.29 0.18
N LEU A 564 -21.00 34.40 -0.52
CA LEU A 564 -21.21 35.41 -1.56
C LEU A 564 -21.13 36.86 -1.03
N ASP A 565 -21.52 37.09 0.22
CA ASP A 565 -21.36 38.40 0.85
C ASP A 565 -19.90 38.64 1.27
N ALA A 566 -19.27 37.63 1.89
CA ALA A 566 -17.92 37.73 2.43
C ALA A 566 -16.85 37.92 1.35
N PHE A 567 -17.02 37.31 0.18
CA PHE A 567 -16.08 37.35 -0.94
C PHE A 567 -16.61 38.16 -2.13
N SER A 568 -17.46 39.16 -1.87
CA SER A 568 -18.01 40.01 -2.91
C SER A 568 -16.91 40.71 -3.72
N GLY A 569 -16.84 40.46 -5.03
CA GLY A 569 -15.83 41.00 -5.93
C GLY A 569 -14.57 40.14 -6.10
N ASP A 570 -14.48 38.98 -5.44
CA ASP A 570 -13.49 37.95 -5.74
C ASP A 570 -14.03 37.03 -6.83
N GLY A 571 -13.80 37.39 -8.10
CA GLY A 571 -14.39 36.71 -9.25
C GLY A 571 -14.17 35.19 -9.30
N PRO A 572 -12.95 34.67 -9.05
CA PRO A 572 -12.70 33.22 -8.98
C PRO A 572 -13.52 32.51 -7.90
N VAL A 573 -13.56 33.04 -6.68
CA VAL A 573 -14.34 32.43 -5.58
C VAL A 573 -15.83 32.52 -5.86
N GLU A 574 -16.31 33.66 -6.37
CA GLU A 574 -17.70 33.84 -6.77
C GLU A 574 -18.10 32.82 -7.85
N THR A 575 -17.23 32.58 -8.84
CA THR A 575 -17.42 31.60 -9.92
C THR A 575 -17.55 30.18 -9.38
N ASP A 576 -16.66 29.75 -8.48
CA ASP A 576 -16.73 28.43 -7.85
C ASP A 576 -18.05 28.23 -7.07
N ILE A 577 -18.46 29.27 -6.32
CA ILE A 577 -19.69 29.24 -5.52
C ILE A 577 -20.92 29.12 -6.41
N ILE A 578 -21.05 29.96 -7.44
CA ILE A 578 -22.20 29.92 -8.35
C ILE A 578 -22.16 28.68 -9.26
N GLY A 579 -20.98 28.14 -9.58
CA GLY A 579 -20.84 26.86 -10.26
C GLY A 579 -21.52 25.73 -9.48
N ILE A 580 -21.28 25.65 -8.17
CA ILE A 580 -21.97 24.67 -7.29
C ILE A 580 -23.49 24.93 -7.25
N LEU A 581 -23.92 26.20 -7.18
CA LEU A 581 -25.35 26.55 -7.20
C LEU A 581 -26.02 26.21 -8.54
N SER A 582 -25.29 26.29 -9.66
CA SER A 582 -25.78 25.92 -10.99
C SER A 582 -26.14 24.43 -11.07
N ASN A 583 -25.27 23.55 -10.57
CA ASN A 583 -25.55 22.11 -10.45
C ASN A 583 -26.81 21.82 -9.60
N ILE A 584 -27.04 22.60 -8.53
CA ILE A 584 -28.26 22.48 -7.72
C ILE A 584 -29.49 22.93 -8.51
N ALA A 585 -29.37 23.97 -9.33
CA ALA A 585 -30.44 24.51 -10.16
C ALA A 585 -30.88 23.53 -11.26
N GLU A 586 -29.99 22.69 -11.77
CA GLU A 586 -30.33 21.64 -12.72
C GLU A 586 -31.35 20.64 -12.13
N VAL A 587 -31.31 20.41 -10.81
CA VAL A 587 -32.18 19.46 -10.12
C VAL A 587 -33.55 20.07 -9.81
N LYS A 588 -34.55 19.73 -10.64
CA LYS A 588 -35.93 20.25 -10.54
C LYS A 588 -36.52 20.28 -9.12
N SER A 589 -36.38 19.21 -8.34
CA SER A 589 -36.95 19.15 -6.98
C SER A 589 -36.28 20.10 -5.98
N LEU A 590 -35.09 20.62 -6.29
CA LEU A 590 -34.29 21.45 -5.40
C LEU A 590 -34.35 22.95 -5.73
N ARG A 591 -34.79 23.32 -6.95
CA ARG A 591 -34.89 24.71 -7.44
C ARG A 591 -35.58 25.68 -6.48
N LYS A 592 -36.67 25.24 -5.84
CA LYS A 592 -37.39 26.02 -4.82
C LYS A 592 -36.51 26.52 -3.66
N ASN A 593 -35.43 25.81 -3.34
CA ASN A 593 -34.51 26.22 -2.26
C ASN A 593 -33.59 27.38 -2.68
N LEU A 594 -33.38 27.57 -3.99
CA LEU A 594 -32.60 28.67 -4.56
C LEU A 594 -33.46 29.92 -4.83
N LEU A 595 -34.78 29.76 -4.93
CA LEU A 595 -35.73 30.84 -5.18
C LEU A 595 -35.95 31.71 -3.92
N LYS A 596 -34.87 32.34 -3.45
CA LYS A 596 -34.85 33.27 -2.33
C LYS A 596 -34.56 34.69 -2.81
N PRO A 597 -35.19 35.74 -2.25
CA PRO A 597 -34.96 37.11 -2.67
C PRO A 597 -33.49 37.53 -2.70
N LYS A 598 -32.72 37.14 -1.67
CA LYS A 598 -31.29 37.47 -1.55
C LYS A 598 -30.45 36.83 -2.66
N ILE A 599 -30.62 35.53 -2.88
CA ILE A 599 -29.92 34.77 -3.93
C ILE A 599 -30.27 35.35 -5.31
N VAL A 600 -31.55 35.46 -5.63
CA VAL A 600 -31.98 35.92 -6.97
C VAL A 600 -31.56 37.37 -7.22
N SER A 601 -31.58 38.24 -6.22
CA SER A 601 -31.07 39.61 -6.36
C SER A 601 -29.57 39.64 -6.67
N ARG A 602 -28.78 38.77 -6.02
CA ARG A 602 -27.33 38.66 -6.29
C ARG A 602 -27.07 38.10 -7.69
N LEU A 603 -27.77 37.04 -8.08
CA LEU A 603 -27.68 36.46 -9.43
C LEU A 603 -28.05 37.49 -10.52
N ARG A 604 -29.07 38.32 -10.28
CA ARG A 604 -29.43 39.40 -11.21
C ARG A 604 -28.33 40.45 -11.36
N SER A 605 -27.56 40.71 -10.30
CA SER A 605 -26.36 41.55 -10.36
C SER A 605 -25.25 40.87 -11.17
N PHE A 606 -24.97 39.60 -10.88
CA PHE A 606 -23.98 38.80 -11.57
C PHE A 606 -24.27 38.60 -13.06
N LEU A 607 -25.54 38.47 -13.44
CA LEU A 607 -25.97 38.42 -14.84
C LEU A 607 -25.45 39.63 -15.65
N LYS A 608 -25.26 40.79 -14.99
CA LYS A 608 -24.81 42.03 -15.62
C LYS A 608 -23.29 42.25 -15.51
N ASN A 609 -22.56 41.32 -14.90
CA ASN A 609 -21.11 41.37 -14.73
C ASN A 609 -20.40 41.36 -16.11
N GLU A 610 -19.26 42.04 -16.18
CA GLU A 610 -18.41 42.07 -17.38
C GLU A 610 -17.64 40.77 -17.57
N GLU A 611 -17.34 40.06 -16.47
CA GLU A 611 -16.77 38.72 -16.51
C GLU A 611 -17.83 37.71 -16.97
N ILE A 612 -17.59 37.16 -18.16
CA ILE A 612 -18.51 36.21 -18.79
C ILE A 612 -18.72 34.94 -17.96
N ASP A 613 -17.71 34.47 -17.22
CA ASP A 613 -17.82 33.26 -16.39
C ASP A 613 -18.90 33.46 -15.31
N ILE A 614 -18.86 34.62 -14.62
CA ILE A 614 -19.85 34.99 -13.60
C ILE A 614 -21.23 35.22 -14.22
N SER A 615 -21.29 35.94 -15.34
CA SER A 615 -22.55 36.21 -16.06
C SER A 615 -23.20 34.92 -16.57
N PHE A 616 -22.39 33.97 -17.07
CA PHE A 616 -22.83 32.69 -17.61
C PHE A 616 -23.48 31.81 -16.54
N TYR A 617 -22.79 31.53 -15.43
CA TYR A 617 -23.36 30.70 -14.36
C TYR A 617 -24.55 31.37 -13.67
N ALA A 618 -24.56 32.71 -13.58
CA ALA A 618 -25.74 33.42 -13.09
C ALA A 618 -26.95 33.27 -14.02
N ALA A 619 -26.74 33.38 -15.33
CA ALA A 619 -27.79 33.11 -16.32
C ALA A 619 -28.27 31.65 -16.23
N ASP A 620 -27.35 30.70 -16.07
CA ASP A 620 -27.65 29.28 -15.97
C ASP A 620 -28.63 28.98 -14.83
N ILE A 621 -28.32 29.46 -13.63
CA ILE A 621 -29.21 29.30 -12.47
C ILE A 621 -30.56 29.95 -12.75
N LEU A 622 -30.58 31.18 -13.26
CA LEU A 622 -31.81 31.93 -13.47
C LEU A 622 -32.72 31.28 -14.52
N VAL A 623 -32.19 30.73 -15.62
CA VAL A 623 -33.02 30.04 -16.62
C VAL A 623 -33.60 28.74 -16.07
N HIS A 624 -32.85 28.01 -15.26
CA HIS A 624 -33.34 26.80 -14.60
C HIS A 624 -34.50 27.12 -13.65
N LEU A 625 -34.38 28.17 -12.84
CA LEU A 625 -35.47 28.65 -11.97
C LEU A 625 -36.68 29.14 -12.77
N ALA A 626 -36.46 29.92 -13.84
CA ALA A 626 -37.53 30.44 -14.66
C ALA A 626 -38.26 29.36 -15.49
N SER A 627 -37.59 28.25 -15.79
CA SER A 627 -38.12 27.13 -16.57
C SER A 627 -39.25 26.36 -15.89
N ASP A 628 -39.40 26.46 -14.56
CA ASP A 628 -40.48 25.81 -13.81
C ASP A 628 -41.85 26.46 -14.07
N GLY A 629 -41.88 27.62 -14.73
CA GLY A 629 -43.10 28.34 -15.08
C GLY A 629 -43.49 29.40 -14.05
N GLU A 630 -44.47 30.22 -14.42
CA GLU A 630 -44.90 31.36 -13.59
C GLU A 630 -45.47 30.93 -12.24
N GLN A 631 -46.17 29.81 -12.19
CA GLN A 631 -46.81 29.31 -10.96
C GLN A 631 -45.81 28.87 -9.89
N CYS A 632 -44.61 28.47 -10.30
CA CYS A 632 -43.52 28.11 -9.39
C CYS A 632 -42.68 29.32 -8.97
N TRP A 633 -42.89 30.49 -9.57
CA TRP A 633 -42.15 31.71 -9.26
C TRP A 633 -42.80 32.48 -8.09
N THR A 634 -42.34 32.20 -6.87
CA THR A 634 -42.93 32.74 -5.64
C THR A 634 -42.37 34.09 -5.18
N LEU A 635 -41.53 34.76 -5.99
CA LEU A 635 -40.94 36.06 -5.60
C LEU A 635 -41.84 37.22 -6.03
N GLU A 636 -42.36 37.97 -5.07
CA GLU A 636 -43.24 39.12 -5.33
C GLU A 636 -42.48 40.32 -5.91
N LYS A 637 -41.28 40.62 -5.39
CA LYS A 637 -40.52 41.84 -5.73
C LYS A 637 -39.69 41.72 -7.01
N ILE A 638 -39.44 40.50 -7.49
CA ILE A 638 -38.59 40.25 -8.66
C ILE A 638 -39.46 39.51 -9.68
N SER A 639 -39.84 40.18 -10.76
CA SER A 639 -40.69 39.58 -11.81
C SER A 639 -39.92 38.56 -12.66
N ARG A 640 -40.49 37.36 -12.81
CA ARG A 640 -40.02 36.32 -13.75
C ARG A 640 -39.86 36.84 -15.17
N ALA A 641 -40.84 37.60 -15.66
CA ALA A 641 -40.82 38.15 -17.01
C ALA A 641 -39.67 39.14 -17.22
N ASN A 642 -39.35 39.95 -16.20
CA ASN A 642 -38.21 40.86 -16.26
C ASN A 642 -36.87 40.11 -16.28
N ILE A 643 -36.73 39.04 -15.49
CA ILE A 643 -35.54 38.19 -15.51
C ILE A 643 -35.33 37.56 -16.89
N LEU A 644 -36.39 37.00 -17.50
CA LEU A 644 -36.30 36.42 -18.85
C LEU A 644 -35.89 37.46 -19.90
N LYS A 645 -36.41 38.69 -19.82
CA LYS A 645 -36.00 39.80 -20.70
C LYS A 645 -34.54 40.19 -20.50
N GLU A 646 -34.08 40.28 -19.25
CA GLU A 646 -32.69 40.60 -18.93
C GLU A 646 -31.72 39.53 -19.44
N ILE A 647 -32.05 38.25 -19.25
CA ILE A 647 -31.26 37.12 -19.77
C ILE A 647 -31.16 37.20 -21.29
N HIS A 648 -32.29 37.37 -21.97
CA HIS A 648 -32.32 37.50 -23.42
C HIS A 648 -31.44 38.66 -23.90
N PHE A 649 -31.57 39.84 -23.26
CA PHE A 649 -30.78 41.02 -23.58
C PHE A 649 -29.27 40.78 -23.41
N VAL A 650 -28.85 40.17 -22.30
CA VAL A 650 -27.44 39.91 -21.99
C VAL A 650 -26.83 38.92 -23.00
N ILE A 651 -27.51 37.81 -23.30
CA ILE A 651 -27.00 36.81 -24.25
C ILE A 651 -26.83 37.41 -25.65
N THR A 652 -27.78 38.24 -26.09
CA THR A 652 -27.78 38.79 -27.46
C THR A 652 -26.92 40.03 -27.65
N ASN A 653 -26.75 40.87 -26.61
CA ASN A 653 -26.11 42.18 -26.73
C ASN A 653 -24.79 42.31 -25.97
N LYS A 654 -24.53 41.48 -24.97
CA LYS A 654 -23.32 41.61 -24.11
C LYS A 654 -22.33 40.48 -24.29
N TRP A 655 -22.79 39.24 -24.39
CA TRP A 655 -21.89 38.09 -24.48
C TRP A 655 -21.09 38.08 -25.79
N LYS A 656 -19.78 37.86 -25.65
CA LYS A 656 -18.84 37.65 -26.75
C LYS A 656 -18.18 36.28 -26.57
N SER A 657 -17.65 35.69 -27.65
CA SER A 657 -16.88 34.45 -27.53
C SER A 657 -15.69 34.69 -26.60
N PRO A 658 -15.53 33.93 -25.51
CA PRO A 658 -14.44 34.11 -24.57
C PRO A 658 -13.10 33.54 -25.08
N GLY A 659 -13.10 32.80 -26.19
CA GLY A 659 -11.91 32.14 -26.76
C GLY A 659 -11.37 31.00 -25.89
N ARG A 660 -12.18 30.49 -24.96
CA ARG A 660 -11.89 29.38 -24.06
C ARG A 660 -13.17 28.67 -23.64
N GLU A 661 -13.03 27.45 -23.15
CA GLU A 661 -14.12 26.73 -22.50
C GLU A 661 -14.52 27.42 -21.16
N ILE A 662 -15.81 27.70 -20.97
CA ILE A 662 -16.35 28.28 -19.71
C ILE A 662 -16.74 27.17 -18.72
N ALA A 663 -17.25 26.06 -19.26
CA ALA A 663 -17.80 24.95 -18.49
C ALA A 663 -17.45 23.61 -19.17
N ALA A 664 -17.12 22.62 -18.35
CA ALA A 664 -16.78 21.28 -18.80
C ALA A 664 -17.96 20.32 -18.61
N TYR A 665 -18.64 19.95 -19.69
CA TYR A 665 -19.80 19.07 -19.61
C TYR A 665 -19.44 17.58 -19.68
N ARG A 666 -20.04 16.77 -18.80
CA ARG A 666 -20.03 15.30 -18.91
C ARG A 666 -21.05 14.81 -19.94
N SER A 667 -22.19 15.48 -20.03
CA SER A 667 -23.23 15.26 -21.02
C SER A 667 -24.03 16.53 -21.29
N PHE A 668 -24.82 16.56 -22.37
CA PHE A 668 -25.80 17.63 -22.61
C PHE A 668 -27.19 17.30 -22.06
N THR A 669 -27.34 16.22 -21.29
CA THR A 669 -28.62 15.79 -20.73
C THR A 669 -29.31 16.90 -19.93
N PRO A 670 -28.60 17.66 -19.07
CA PRO A 670 -29.22 18.77 -18.34
C PRO A 670 -29.81 19.82 -19.27
N TYR A 671 -29.25 20.08 -20.45
CA TYR A 671 -29.69 21.17 -21.31
C TYR A 671 -30.89 20.81 -22.20
N ILE A 672 -31.20 19.52 -22.37
CA ILE A 672 -32.34 19.04 -23.18
C ILE A 672 -33.67 19.60 -22.66
N HIS A 673 -33.84 19.73 -21.34
CA HIS A 673 -35.10 20.25 -20.79
C HIS A 673 -35.25 21.76 -21.00
N LEU A 674 -34.14 22.51 -21.01
CA LEU A 674 -34.14 23.94 -21.33
C LEU A 674 -34.55 24.18 -22.78
N LEU A 675 -34.02 23.38 -23.71
CA LEU A 675 -34.40 23.43 -25.13
C LEU A 675 -35.88 23.10 -25.39
N LYS A 676 -36.47 22.23 -24.55
CA LYS A 676 -37.90 21.88 -24.62
C LYS A 676 -38.83 22.90 -23.95
N CYS A 677 -38.28 23.88 -23.23
CA CYS A 677 -39.07 24.92 -22.59
C CYS A 677 -39.76 25.80 -23.65
N SER A 678 -40.95 26.31 -23.35
CA SER A 678 -41.66 27.23 -24.25
C SER A 678 -41.12 28.66 -24.22
N GLU A 679 -40.27 28.99 -23.23
CA GLU A 679 -39.73 30.33 -23.03
C GLU A 679 -38.50 30.59 -23.92
N PRO A 680 -38.54 31.56 -24.83
CA PRO A 680 -37.44 31.81 -25.76
C PRO A 680 -36.10 32.10 -25.08
N ALA A 681 -36.08 32.84 -23.97
CA ALA A 681 -34.84 33.16 -23.26
C ALA A 681 -34.19 31.90 -22.64
N VAL A 682 -35.00 30.94 -22.19
CA VAL A 682 -34.52 29.66 -21.64
C VAL A 682 -33.95 28.79 -22.76
N GLN A 683 -34.67 28.69 -23.89
CA GLN A 683 -34.17 27.96 -25.06
C GLN A 683 -32.89 28.59 -25.62
N LEU A 684 -32.82 29.92 -25.63
CA LEU A 684 -31.67 30.68 -26.13
C LEU A 684 -30.42 30.38 -25.31
N PHE A 685 -30.52 30.42 -23.98
CA PHE A 685 -29.39 30.05 -23.11
C PHE A 685 -28.97 28.60 -23.36
N GLY A 686 -29.94 27.67 -23.40
CA GLY A 686 -29.64 26.25 -23.61
C GLY A 686 -28.92 25.98 -24.94
N ALA A 687 -29.35 26.62 -26.02
CA ALA A 687 -28.70 26.53 -27.31
C ALA A 687 -27.32 27.22 -27.33
N TRP A 688 -27.19 28.36 -26.63
CA TRP A 688 -25.92 29.10 -26.54
C TRP A 688 -24.86 28.31 -25.79
N ALA A 689 -25.20 27.71 -24.64
CA ALA A 689 -24.27 26.93 -23.82
C ALA A 689 -23.70 25.74 -24.58
N ILE A 690 -24.55 24.98 -25.28
CA ILE A 690 -24.14 23.87 -26.14
C ILE A 690 -23.28 24.37 -27.30
N HIS A 691 -23.71 25.46 -27.97
CA HIS A 691 -22.99 26.03 -29.10
C HIS A 691 -21.58 26.48 -28.70
N HIS A 692 -21.47 27.14 -27.55
CA HIS A 692 -20.21 27.65 -27.00
C HIS A 692 -19.16 26.55 -26.91
N VAL A 693 -19.45 25.47 -26.17
CA VAL A 693 -18.47 24.40 -25.97
C VAL A 693 -18.20 23.60 -27.25
N CYS A 694 -19.20 23.44 -28.14
CA CYS A 694 -18.98 22.79 -29.43
C CYS A 694 -18.09 23.64 -30.35
N PHE A 695 -18.16 24.97 -30.23
CA PHE A 695 -17.34 25.89 -31.00
C PHE A 695 -15.89 25.94 -30.48
N GLU A 696 -15.70 26.01 -29.16
CA GLU A 696 -14.37 26.11 -28.54
C GLU A 696 -13.64 24.76 -28.51
N ASN A 697 -14.32 23.64 -28.30
CA ASN A 697 -13.72 22.31 -28.25
C ASN A 697 -14.56 21.26 -29.03
N PRO A 698 -14.56 21.34 -30.37
CA PRO A 698 -15.40 20.50 -31.21
C PRO A 698 -15.08 19.01 -31.08
N CYS A 699 -13.79 18.67 -30.99
CA CYS A 699 -13.30 17.29 -30.88
C CYS A 699 -13.90 16.57 -29.65
N ARG A 700 -14.12 17.28 -28.53
CA ARG A 700 -14.75 16.71 -27.33
C ARG A 700 -16.28 16.69 -27.39
N TYR A 701 -16.92 17.77 -27.84
CA TYR A 701 -18.34 18.00 -27.56
C TYR A 701 -19.30 17.71 -28.72
N VAL A 702 -18.84 17.79 -29.98
CA VAL A 702 -19.73 17.59 -31.15
C VAL A 702 -20.32 16.18 -31.18
N GLN A 703 -19.59 15.19 -30.65
CA GLN A 703 -20.11 13.82 -30.51
C GLN A 703 -21.39 13.73 -29.65
N PHE A 704 -21.55 14.58 -28.63
CA PHE A 704 -22.75 14.59 -27.78
C PHE A 704 -23.99 15.11 -28.52
N LEU A 705 -23.83 15.88 -29.60
CA LEU A 705 -24.96 16.33 -30.44
C LEU A 705 -25.65 15.16 -31.16
N LYS A 706 -24.97 14.02 -31.31
CA LYS A 706 -25.49 12.81 -31.95
C LYS A 706 -26.32 11.96 -31.00
N GLU A 707 -26.35 12.28 -29.70
CA GLU A 707 -27.19 11.58 -28.75
C GLU A 707 -28.67 11.71 -29.15
N LYS A 708 -29.36 10.57 -29.29
CA LYS A 708 -30.71 10.49 -29.84
C LYS A 708 -31.69 11.51 -29.25
N LYS A 709 -31.71 11.66 -27.91
CA LYS A 709 -32.64 12.57 -27.23
C LYS A 709 -32.39 14.04 -27.56
N LEU A 710 -31.12 14.44 -27.72
CA LEU A 710 -30.75 15.80 -28.09
C LEU A 710 -30.99 16.04 -29.57
N SER A 711 -30.59 15.09 -30.43
CA SER A 711 -30.82 15.13 -31.87
C SER A 711 -32.30 15.30 -32.21
N ASP A 712 -33.18 14.48 -31.63
CA ASP A 712 -34.64 14.58 -31.80
C ASP A 712 -35.19 15.92 -31.28
N CYS A 713 -34.53 16.52 -30.28
CA CYS A 713 -34.90 17.84 -29.76
C CYS A 713 -34.56 18.95 -30.75
N LEU A 714 -33.34 18.94 -31.29
CA LEU A 714 -32.87 19.93 -32.27
C LEU A 714 -33.70 19.88 -33.55
N ASP A 715 -33.97 18.67 -34.08
CA ASP A 715 -34.75 18.50 -35.31
C ASP A 715 -36.20 19.02 -35.18
N ARG A 716 -36.82 18.84 -33.99
CA ARG A 716 -38.14 19.40 -33.69
C ARG A 716 -38.11 20.92 -33.65
N LEU A 717 -37.10 21.51 -33.02
CA LEU A 717 -36.95 22.97 -32.95
C LEU A 717 -36.73 23.56 -34.35
N CYS A 718 -35.94 22.93 -35.21
CA CYS A 718 -35.76 23.36 -36.61
C CYS A 718 -37.07 23.41 -37.40
N LYS A 719 -37.99 22.47 -37.16
CA LYS A 719 -39.29 22.37 -37.85
C LYS A 719 -40.36 23.31 -37.28
N GLN A 720 -40.10 23.99 -36.17
CA GLN A 720 -41.08 24.86 -35.51
C GLN A 720 -41.21 26.21 -36.24
N HIS A 721 -42.40 26.51 -36.77
CA HIS A 721 -42.67 27.72 -37.56
C HIS A 721 -42.50 29.04 -36.76
N ASN A 722 -42.89 29.05 -35.49
CA ASN A 722 -42.86 30.24 -34.63
C ASN A 722 -41.69 30.23 -33.63
N LEU A 723 -40.56 29.60 -33.98
CA LEU A 723 -39.37 29.63 -33.14
C LEU A 723 -38.76 31.03 -33.14
N GLN A 724 -38.39 31.54 -31.96
CA GLN A 724 -37.75 32.85 -31.83
C GLN A 724 -36.45 32.90 -32.65
N VAL A 725 -36.22 34.04 -33.30
CA VAL A 725 -35.18 34.22 -34.34
C VAL A 725 -33.78 33.86 -33.86
N ASP A 726 -33.38 34.29 -32.67
CA ASP A 726 -32.03 34.06 -32.14
C ASP A 726 -31.84 32.61 -31.67
N VAL A 727 -32.88 31.99 -31.09
CA VAL A 727 -32.90 30.55 -30.82
C VAL A 727 -32.72 29.76 -32.12
N LYS A 728 -33.48 30.12 -33.17
CA LYS A 728 -33.41 29.44 -34.47
C LYS A 728 -32.00 29.52 -35.08
N LYS A 729 -31.33 30.67 -34.99
CA LYS A 729 -29.94 30.83 -35.47
C LYS A 729 -28.98 29.85 -34.79
N LEU A 730 -29.03 29.71 -33.47
CA LEU A 730 -28.12 28.82 -32.73
C LEU A 730 -28.46 27.34 -32.97
N VAL A 731 -29.75 26.98 -32.99
CA VAL A 731 -30.17 25.60 -33.27
C VAL A 731 -29.72 25.15 -34.65
N LEU A 732 -29.81 26.00 -35.67
CA LEU A 732 -29.31 25.67 -37.02
C LEU A 732 -27.78 25.42 -37.03
N LYS A 733 -26.99 26.22 -36.30
CA LYS A 733 -25.55 25.97 -36.16
C LYS A 733 -25.23 24.65 -35.45
N LEU A 734 -26.01 24.30 -34.42
CA LEU A 734 -25.83 23.01 -33.73
C LEU A 734 -26.12 21.82 -34.66
N VAL A 735 -27.16 21.93 -35.48
CA VAL A 735 -27.46 20.92 -36.51
C VAL A 735 -26.36 20.84 -37.55
N GLU A 736 -25.81 21.98 -37.98
CA GLU A 736 -24.66 22.05 -38.89
C GLU A 736 -23.42 21.38 -38.30
N TYR A 737 -23.06 21.64 -37.04
CA TYR A 737 -21.95 20.98 -36.36
C TYR A 737 -22.14 19.45 -36.26
N ARG A 738 -23.38 19.01 -36.05
CA ARG A 738 -23.73 17.58 -35.99
C ARG A 738 -23.53 16.89 -37.34
N GLU A 739 -23.90 17.56 -38.44
CA GLU A 739 -23.89 17.02 -39.81
C GLU A 739 -22.51 17.14 -40.47
N ASN A 740 -21.76 18.20 -40.18
CA ASN A 740 -20.44 18.48 -40.74
C ASN A 740 -19.36 18.64 -39.64
N PRO A 741 -18.97 17.56 -38.96
CA PRO A 741 -17.99 17.63 -37.86
C PRO A 741 -16.57 18.04 -38.31
N SER A 742 -16.26 18.01 -39.60
CA SER A 742 -14.97 18.37 -40.20
C SER A 742 -14.74 19.87 -40.41
N PHE A 743 -15.70 20.74 -40.07
CA PHE A 743 -15.61 22.18 -40.39
C PHE A 743 -14.49 22.93 -39.66
N ARG A 744 -13.84 22.33 -38.63
CA ARG A 744 -12.70 22.90 -37.87
C ARG A 744 -11.75 21.87 -37.23
N SER A 745 -11.83 20.58 -37.57
CA SER A 745 -10.96 19.56 -36.96
C SER A 745 -9.47 19.77 -37.25
N ASP A 746 -9.15 20.44 -38.36
CA ASP A 746 -7.81 20.39 -38.94
C ASP A 746 -6.84 21.45 -38.37
N ASP A 747 -7.35 22.54 -37.76
CA ASP A 747 -6.49 23.63 -37.23
C ASP A 747 -6.34 23.64 -35.70
N ASN A 748 -7.23 22.97 -34.94
CA ASN A 748 -7.26 23.05 -33.46
C ASN A 748 -7.10 21.71 -32.72
N CYS A 749 -7.00 20.57 -33.41
CA CYS A 749 -6.88 19.26 -32.74
C CYS A 749 -5.44 18.68 -32.74
N ALA A 750 -4.43 19.51 -32.98
CA ALA A 750 -3.01 19.20 -32.74
C ALA A 750 -2.48 20.02 -31.54
N GLY A 751 -2.77 19.54 -30.33
CA GLY A 751 -2.29 20.11 -29.07
C GLY A 751 -2.19 19.05 -28.00
#